data_AF-A0A0S8KKJ5-F1
#
_entry.id   AF-A0A0S8KKJ5-F1
#
_cell.length_a   1.000
_cell.length_b   1.000
_cell.length_c   1.000
_cell.angle_alpha   90.00
_cell.angle_beta   90.00
_cell.angle_gamma   90.00
#
_symmetry.space_group_name_H-M   'P 1'
#
loop_
_entity.id
_entity.type
_entity.pdbx_description
1 polymer ?
#
loop_
_entity_poly.entity_id
_entity_poly.type
_entity_poly.pdbx_seq_one_letter_code
_entity_poly.pdbx_strand_id
1 'polypeptide(L)'
;MKKFINIFFSFRIMGLILVSLAVSIAVATFIENDFGSETARSHIYHATWFELLFLLGIINLLGSMIIYRVIRKSKLTILVFHLSFILILVGAAITRYLGFTGIIHIREGQNSSTVISDEAYLRVQVLENDATSLASRPVFLSEIRNSSNMLKVPAKSSPLTVQYLDHLSQARPTVRGIHGGDPAMILVTSSATGRDYYAFLGKESKWIGGQLFHFNKEASDGIRIRMDGDSLAFLAPYPVSLFSMADQSKKDMAANTWHPFHPMSVYAFGTVSLVLLEYEREGEVLAMKTSDVEGSGSTALSLRLTAGSASRNITVWGGKGMSGEPRQVSVGPKEVLVSFGSISRVLPFSLALEDFILERYPGSDSPSSFESLVRIEDQERGLRDTRRIYMNHILSYRGYRFYQSSYDTDEKGTVLSVNRDRPGTNVTYTGYALLFLGILLSLFNPNSRFRKLGRQLAETGIPGKMAMIVLAVGMGLCMTGIPAGAQDLQEKQEHEIHALHARAFGELLVQDYQGRVKPLNTLASEVLRKVARKTRLNGMNPEQVMLGMMADPIKWQTIPMVKVSHPGIAEILNIEGKHASFLQFFDPDKERSYLIGEQVGDAHRKKSSERSKFDTEILRVDERMNICYMVYSGNLLRILPDRDDPYQTWHSPNTIQSVYTGEDSLFAVNITQLYLEGVREGIETGDWQKADEYLGYLKVFQERMGAGIMPSKGRQKAEMLYNRINLFDRLARFYLAIGITLLIIQL
;
A
#
# COMPACT_ATOMS: atom_id res chain seq x y z
N MET A 1 -40.51 15.54 -28.05
CA MET A 1 -39.09 15.99 -27.96
C MET A 1 -38.83 16.98 -26.82
N LYS A 2 -39.48 18.16 -26.74
CA LYS A 2 -39.23 19.15 -25.66
C LYS A 2 -39.40 18.61 -24.22
N LYS A 3 -40.41 17.78 -23.96
CA LYS A 3 -40.61 17.14 -22.63
C LYS A 3 -39.46 16.20 -22.25
N PHE A 4 -38.96 15.40 -23.21
CA PHE A 4 -37.86 14.46 -22.99
C PHE A 4 -36.54 15.20 -22.70
N ILE A 5 -36.24 16.25 -23.47
CA ILE A 5 -35.08 17.13 -23.26
C ILE A 5 -35.12 17.74 -21.85
N ASN A 6 -36.26 18.30 -21.45
CA ASN A 6 -36.40 18.92 -20.13
C ASN A 6 -36.26 17.91 -18.97
N ILE A 7 -36.67 16.66 -19.17
CA ILE A 7 -36.49 15.60 -18.17
C ILE A 7 -35.02 15.18 -18.10
N PHE A 8 -34.40 14.90 -19.24
CA PHE A 8 -33.02 14.43 -19.33
C PHE A 8 -32.03 15.42 -18.73
N PHE A 9 -32.25 16.72 -18.92
CA PHE A 9 -31.41 17.80 -18.38
C PHE A 9 -31.90 18.37 -17.02
N SER A 10 -32.72 17.61 -16.29
CA SER A 10 -33.24 18.02 -14.99
C SER A 10 -32.27 17.71 -13.85
N PHE A 11 -32.40 18.43 -12.73
CA PHE A 11 -31.66 18.13 -11.48
C PHE A 11 -31.93 16.73 -10.93
N ARG A 12 -33.10 16.13 -11.23
CA ARG A 12 -33.44 14.77 -10.78
C ARG A 12 -32.56 13.73 -11.46
N ILE A 13 -32.32 13.87 -12.76
CA ILE A 13 -31.41 12.99 -13.51
C ILE A 13 -29.97 13.19 -13.06
N MET A 14 -29.53 14.43 -12.83
CA MET A 14 -28.21 14.67 -12.24
C MET A 14 -28.05 13.98 -10.87
N GLY A 15 -29.06 14.08 -10.00
CA GLY A 15 -29.08 13.39 -8.72
C GLY A 15 -28.96 11.87 -8.87
N LEU A 16 -29.69 11.28 -9.81
CA LEU A 16 -29.60 9.84 -10.12
C LEU A 16 -28.18 9.46 -10.58
N ILE A 17 -27.58 10.23 -11.49
CA ILE A 17 -26.20 10.00 -11.98
C ILE A 17 -25.20 10.04 -10.80
N LEU A 18 -25.31 11.04 -9.92
CA LEU A 18 -24.42 11.18 -8.76
C LEU A 18 -24.58 10.03 -7.77
N VAL A 19 -25.82 9.57 -7.50
CA VAL A 19 -26.07 8.40 -6.65
C VAL A 19 -25.50 7.14 -7.30
N SER A 20 -25.71 6.94 -8.61
CA SER A 20 -25.11 5.81 -9.34
C SER A 20 -23.59 5.82 -9.26
N LEU A 21 -22.94 6.99 -9.40
CA LEU A 21 -21.50 7.13 -9.23
C LEU A 21 -21.05 6.78 -7.80
N ALA A 22 -21.74 7.30 -6.77
CA ALA A 22 -21.41 7.03 -5.37
C ALA A 22 -21.55 5.54 -5.02
N VAL A 23 -22.64 4.90 -5.45
CA VAL A 23 -22.86 3.46 -5.28
C VAL A 23 -21.79 2.66 -6.02
N SER A 24 -21.43 3.05 -7.24
CA SER A 24 -20.39 2.38 -8.04
C SER A 24 -19.02 2.43 -7.36
N ILE A 25 -18.63 3.58 -6.81
CA ILE A 25 -17.36 3.75 -6.08
C ILE A 25 -17.37 2.95 -4.77
N ALA A 26 -18.49 2.95 -4.05
CA ALA A 26 -18.64 2.15 -2.84
C ALA A 26 -18.51 0.65 -3.13
N VAL A 27 -19.18 0.16 -4.18
CA VAL A 27 -19.07 -1.23 -4.64
C VAL A 27 -17.65 -1.55 -5.10
N ALA A 28 -16.98 -0.66 -5.83
CA ALA A 28 -15.58 -0.84 -6.24
C ALA A 28 -14.64 -1.00 -5.05
N THR A 29 -14.88 -0.28 -3.95
CA THR A 29 -14.08 -0.38 -2.71
C THR A 29 -14.23 -1.75 -2.06
N PHE A 30 -15.45 -2.32 -2.05
CA PHE A 30 -15.66 -3.69 -1.57
C PHE A 30 -15.02 -4.72 -2.49
N ILE A 31 -15.14 -4.55 -3.81
CA ILE A 31 -14.49 -5.45 -4.79
C ILE A 31 -12.96 -5.40 -4.65
N GLU A 32 -12.37 -4.22 -4.48
CA GLU A 32 -10.94 -4.06 -4.29
C GLU A 32 -10.45 -4.74 -3.01
N ASN A 33 -11.23 -4.63 -1.93
CA ASN A 33 -10.92 -5.29 -0.67
C ASN A 33 -10.99 -6.83 -0.77
N ASP A 34 -11.99 -7.36 -1.48
CA ASP A 34 -12.29 -8.80 -1.49
C ASP A 34 -11.58 -9.56 -2.64
N PHE A 35 -11.31 -8.90 -3.77
CA PHE A 35 -10.79 -9.52 -5.02
C PHE A 35 -9.59 -8.77 -5.64
N GLY A 36 -9.06 -7.77 -4.94
CA GLY A 36 -7.91 -6.99 -5.38
C GLY A 36 -8.22 -5.83 -6.34
N SER A 37 -7.26 -4.93 -6.45
CA SER A 37 -7.39 -3.66 -7.18
C SER A 37 -7.54 -3.83 -8.70
N GLU A 38 -6.93 -4.85 -9.30
CA GLU A 38 -7.06 -5.15 -10.74
C GLU A 38 -8.49 -5.61 -11.10
N THR A 39 -9.15 -6.36 -10.20
CA THR A 39 -10.56 -6.75 -10.37
C THR A 39 -11.49 -5.54 -10.30
N ALA A 40 -11.29 -4.64 -9.34
CA ALA A 40 -12.06 -3.40 -9.24
C ALA A 40 -11.85 -2.47 -10.46
N ARG A 41 -10.61 -2.37 -10.95
CA ARG A 41 -10.26 -1.63 -12.17
C ARG A 41 -10.97 -2.18 -13.39
N SER A 42 -10.91 -3.49 -13.62
CA SER A 42 -11.53 -4.12 -14.78
C SER A 42 -13.05 -3.99 -14.82
N HIS A 43 -13.72 -4.14 -13.68
CA HIS A 43 -15.18 -4.22 -13.60
C HIS A 43 -15.88 -2.87 -13.43
N ILE A 44 -15.22 -1.91 -12.77
CA ILE A 44 -15.80 -0.59 -12.48
C ILE A 44 -14.99 0.52 -13.15
N TYR A 45 -13.75 0.78 -12.73
CA TYR A 45 -13.04 2.01 -13.11
C TYR A 45 -12.68 2.12 -14.60
N HIS A 46 -12.50 0.99 -15.29
CA HIS A 46 -12.23 0.93 -16.73
C HIS A 46 -13.39 0.36 -17.54
N ALA A 47 -14.54 0.17 -16.91
CA ALA A 47 -15.72 -0.30 -17.60
C ALA A 47 -16.38 0.83 -18.38
N THR A 48 -16.81 0.53 -19.61
CA THR A 48 -17.43 1.52 -20.52
C THR A 48 -18.71 2.12 -19.96
N TRP A 49 -19.48 1.37 -19.17
CA TRP A 49 -20.69 1.87 -18.51
C TRP A 49 -20.37 2.94 -17.45
N PHE A 50 -19.23 2.82 -16.77
CA PHE A 50 -18.79 3.78 -15.76
C PHE A 50 -18.27 5.07 -16.41
N GLU A 51 -17.50 4.95 -17.49
CA GLU A 51 -17.12 6.09 -18.34
C GLU A 51 -18.36 6.81 -18.90
N LEU A 52 -19.38 6.05 -19.30
CA LEU A 52 -20.64 6.59 -19.79
C LEU A 52 -21.41 7.39 -18.72
N LEU A 53 -21.33 7.01 -17.43
CA LEU A 53 -21.91 7.82 -16.36
C LEU A 53 -21.28 9.22 -16.26
N PHE A 54 -19.96 9.33 -16.41
CA PHE A 54 -19.29 10.63 -16.45
C PHE A 54 -19.68 11.44 -17.69
N LEU A 55 -19.74 10.80 -18.86
CA LEU A 55 -20.17 11.45 -20.10
C LEU A 55 -21.62 11.97 -19.98
N LEU A 56 -22.53 11.15 -19.46
CA LEU A 56 -23.91 11.55 -19.19
C LEU A 56 -23.96 12.71 -18.19
N GLY A 57 -23.11 12.69 -17.16
CA GLY A 57 -22.98 13.79 -16.20
C GLY A 57 -22.57 15.10 -16.86
N ILE A 58 -21.56 15.10 -17.73
CA ILE A 58 -21.12 16.29 -18.48
C ILE A 58 -22.23 16.80 -19.39
N ILE A 59 -22.86 15.92 -20.17
CA ILE A 59 -23.94 16.28 -21.09
C ILE A 59 -25.11 16.87 -20.32
N ASN A 60 -25.55 16.19 -19.25
CA ASN A 60 -26.62 16.67 -18.38
C ASN A 60 -26.30 18.06 -17.84
N LEU A 61 -25.09 18.24 -17.28
CA LEU A 61 -24.66 19.50 -16.69
C LEU A 61 -24.65 20.66 -17.70
N LEU A 62 -24.14 20.43 -18.91
CA LEU A 62 -24.15 21.41 -20.00
C LEU A 62 -25.58 21.81 -20.39
N GLY A 63 -26.46 20.84 -20.61
CA GLY A 63 -27.84 21.14 -21.00
C GLY A 63 -28.65 21.78 -19.88
N SER A 64 -28.43 21.41 -18.61
CA SER A 64 -29.02 22.10 -17.46
C SER A 64 -28.62 23.58 -17.41
N MET A 65 -27.35 23.92 -17.70
CA MET A 65 -26.92 25.32 -17.73
C MET A 65 -27.66 26.15 -18.79
N ILE A 66 -27.97 25.55 -19.94
CA ILE A 66 -28.71 26.21 -21.03
C ILE A 66 -30.19 26.35 -20.65
N ILE A 67 -30.85 25.26 -20.24
CA ILE A 67 -32.29 25.23 -19.94
C ILE A 67 -32.64 26.11 -18.75
N TYR A 68 -31.85 26.08 -17.68
CA TYR A 68 -32.06 26.93 -16.50
C TYR A 68 -31.43 28.33 -16.65
N ARG A 69 -30.96 28.68 -17.86
CA ARG A 69 -30.43 29.98 -18.25
C ARG A 69 -29.38 30.49 -17.25
N VAL A 70 -28.41 29.63 -16.93
CA VAL A 70 -27.30 29.91 -16.01
C VAL A 70 -26.27 30.84 -16.66
N ILE A 71 -26.20 30.87 -17.99
CA ILE A 71 -25.30 31.73 -18.78
C ILE A 71 -25.79 33.18 -18.75
N ARG A 72 -25.63 33.85 -17.61
CA ARG A 72 -26.01 35.26 -17.36
C ARG A 72 -25.05 35.87 -16.36
N LYS A 73 -24.76 37.18 -16.49
CA LYS A 73 -23.86 37.90 -15.58
C LYS A 73 -24.25 37.78 -14.10
N SER A 74 -25.54 37.79 -13.77
CA SER A 74 -26.03 37.64 -12.39
C SER A 74 -25.76 36.26 -11.76
N LYS A 75 -25.56 35.24 -12.59
CA LYS A 75 -25.27 33.86 -12.19
C LYS A 75 -23.81 33.47 -12.47
N LEU A 76 -22.93 34.44 -12.72
CA LEU A 76 -21.53 34.21 -13.09
C LEU A 76 -20.82 33.27 -12.11
N THR A 77 -21.04 33.42 -10.80
CA THR A 77 -20.43 32.55 -9.79
C THR A 77 -20.86 31.10 -9.91
N ILE A 78 -22.15 30.87 -10.20
CA ILE A 78 -22.70 29.53 -10.42
C ILE A 78 -22.17 28.96 -11.73
N LEU A 79 -22.07 29.78 -12.77
CA LEU A 79 -21.53 29.39 -14.07
C LEU A 79 -20.06 28.95 -13.96
N VAL A 80 -19.21 29.77 -13.34
CA VAL A 80 -17.78 29.47 -13.12
C VAL A 80 -17.63 28.20 -12.29
N PHE A 81 -18.41 28.06 -11.21
CA PHE A 81 -18.40 26.88 -10.36
C PHE A 81 -18.74 25.60 -11.15
N HIS A 82 -19.76 25.59 -12.00
CA HIS A 82 -20.10 24.39 -12.75
C HIS A 82 -19.19 24.14 -13.97
N LEU A 83 -18.68 25.20 -14.61
CA LEU A 83 -17.68 25.07 -15.67
C LEU A 83 -16.40 24.41 -15.16
N SER A 84 -16.04 24.68 -13.89
CA SER A 84 -14.90 24.04 -13.24
C SER A 84 -15.01 22.51 -13.23
N PHE A 85 -16.19 21.96 -12.89
CA PHE A 85 -16.40 20.50 -12.92
C PHE A 85 -16.30 19.92 -14.33
N ILE A 86 -16.81 20.64 -15.34
CA ILE A 86 -16.68 20.19 -16.73
C ILE A 86 -15.20 20.12 -17.12
N LEU A 87 -14.41 21.16 -16.82
CA LEU A 87 -12.98 21.14 -17.10
C LEU A 87 -12.25 20.02 -16.35
N ILE A 88 -12.58 19.78 -15.08
CA ILE A 88 -11.98 18.68 -14.30
C ILE A 88 -12.29 17.33 -14.97
N LEU A 89 -13.54 17.09 -15.38
CA LEU A 89 -13.93 15.84 -16.03
C LEU A 89 -13.31 15.67 -17.42
N VAL A 90 -13.24 16.75 -18.21
CA VAL A 90 -12.57 16.75 -19.52
C VAL A 90 -11.06 16.53 -19.35
N GLY A 91 -10.43 17.17 -18.37
CA GLY A 91 -9.03 16.97 -18.03
C GLY A 91 -8.75 15.52 -17.64
N ALA A 92 -9.61 14.91 -16.81
CA ALA A 92 -9.53 13.49 -16.47
C ALA A 92 -9.69 12.57 -17.70
N ALA A 93 -10.58 12.89 -18.64
CA ALA A 93 -10.73 12.14 -19.89
C ALA A 93 -9.47 12.25 -20.77
N ILE A 94 -8.87 13.44 -20.87
CA ILE A 94 -7.59 13.64 -21.57
C ILE A 94 -6.49 12.78 -20.93
N THR A 95 -6.35 12.83 -19.60
CA THR A 95 -5.39 11.98 -18.87
C THR A 95 -5.63 10.50 -19.15
N ARG A 96 -6.89 10.04 -19.18
CA ARG A 96 -7.25 8.64 -19.40
C ARG A 96 -6.86 8.12 -20.79
N TYR A 97 -7.14 8.89 -21.84
CA TYR A 97 -6.95 8.41 -23.23
C TYR A 97 -5.61 8.81 -23.84
N LEU A 98 -4.98 9.90 -23.38
CA LEU A 98 -3.72 10.42 -23.92
C LEU A 98 -2.55 10.33 -22.94
N GLY A 99 -2.82 10.09 -21.65
CA GLY A 99 -1.79 9.97 -20.63
C GLY A 99 -0.98 8.69 -20.75
N PHE A 100 0.24 8.73 -20.22
CA PHE A 100 1.11 7.57 -20.12
C PHE A 100 1.72 7.49 -18.72
N THR A 101 1.71 6.29 -18.14
CA THR A 101 2.32 5.99 -16.84
C THR A 101 3.23 4.78 -16.93
N GLY A 102 4.31 4.81 -16.16
CA GLY A 102 5.26 3.71 -16.09
C GLY A 102 6.22 3.85 -14.92
N ILE A 103 7.20 2.96 -14.88
CA ILE A 103 8.27 2.92 -13.90
C ILE A 103 9.61 2.87 -14.62
N ILE A 104 10.62 3.49 -14.02
CA ILE A 104 12.02 3.36 -14.40
C ILE A 104 12.81 2.95 -13.17
N HIS A 105 13.58 1.89 -13.29
CA HIS A 105 14.50 1.41 -12.26
C HIS A 105 15.92 1.76 -12.69
N ILE A 106 16.70 2.34 -11.77
CA ILE A 106 18.06 2.79 -12.03
C ILE A 106 18.93 2.42 -10.83
N ARG A 107 20.02 1.69 -11.08
CA ARG A 107 21.05 1.37 -10.08
C ARG A 107 22.05 2.51 -9.96
N GLU A 108 22.65 2.67 -8.79
CA GLU A 108 23.68 3.69 -8.58
C GLU A 108 24.84 3.52 -9.56
N GLY A 109 25.31 4.64 -10.12
CA GLY A 109 26.33 4.69 -11.15
C GLY A 109 25.86 4.24 -12.54
N GLN A 110 24.65 3.70 -12.69
CA GLN A 110 24.07 3.31 -13.97
C GLN A 110 23.18 4.41 -14.56
N ASN A 111 22.95 4.31 -15.86
CA ASN A 111 21.97 5.13 -16.57
C ASN A 111 20.85 4.27 -17.16
N SER A 112 19.68 4.86 -17.32
CA SER A 112 18.55 4.24 -17.99
C SER A 112 17.76 5.28 -18.77
N SER A 113 17.36 4.91 -19.97
CA SER A 113 16.42 5.66 -20.81
C SER A 113 15.12 4.88 -21.01
N THR A 114 14.93 3.78 -20.30
CA THR A 114 13.87 2.81 -20.61
C THR A 114 12.81 2.82 -19.54
N VAL A 115 11.57 3.12 -19.93
CA VAL A 115 10.39 3.12 -19.05
C VAL A 115 9.55 1.90 -19.35
N ILE A 116 9.23 1.14 -18.30
CA ILE A 116 8.31 0.00 -18.36
C ILE A 116 6.90 0.52 -18.01
N SER A 117 5.90 0.25 -18.84
CA SER A 117 4.52 0.70 -18.56
C SER A 117 3.99 0.10 -17.26
N ASP A 118 3.19 0.88 -16.53
CA ASP A 118 2.54 0.38 -15.32
C ASP A 118 1.52 -0.71 -15.68
N GLU A 119 0.77 -0.55 -16.77
CA GLU A 119 -0.17 -1.57 -17.25
C GLU A 119 0.54 -2.69 -18.02
N ALA A 120 0.02 -3.92 -17.91
CA ALA A 120 0.41 -5.05 -18.76
C ALA A 120 -0.46 -5.10 -20.03
N TYR A 121 0.14 -5.44 -21.17
CA TYR A 121 -0.51 -5.47 -22.46
C TYR A 121 -0.45 -6.87 -23.07
N LEU A 122 -1.55 -7.30 -23.69
CA LEU A 122 -1.56 -8.39 -24.64
C LEU A 122 -1.23 -7.83 -26.01
N ARG A 123 -0.09 -8.24 -26.56
CA ARG A 123 0.37 -7.88 -27.90
C ARG A 123 0.24 -9.08 -28.82
N VAL A 124 -0.33 -8.85 -30.00
CA VAL A 124 -0.51 -9.85 -31.03
C VAL A 124 -0.02 -9.27 -32.34
N GLN A 125 1.00 -9.89 -32.91
CA GLN A 125 1.56 -9.55 -34.20
C GLN A 125 1.30 -10.69 -35.18
N VAL A 126 0.70 -10.38 -36.31
CA VAL A 126 0.41 -11.35 -37.38
C VAL A 126 1.36 -11.08 -38.53
N LEU A 127 2.08 -12.12 -38.94
CA LEU A 127 3.02 -12.14 -40.07
C LEU A 127 2.35 -12.92 -41.20
N GLU A 128 2.08 -12.26 -42.32
CA GLU A 128 1.41 -12.85 -43.49
C GLU A 128 1.97 -12.24 -44.78
N ASN A 129 2.71 -13.03 -45.58
CA ASN A 129 3.24 -12.65 -46.90
C ASN A 129 3.85 -11.23 -46.92
N ASP A 130 4.90 -11.02 -46.10
CA ASP A 130 5.62 -9.76 -45.88
C ASP A 130 4.81 -8.59 -45.25
N ALA A 131 3.52 -8.77 -44.98
CA ALA A 131 2.74 -7.81 -44.20
C ALA A 131 2.76 -8.16 -42.71
N THR A 132 3.05 -7.15 -41.89
CA THR A 132 3.00 -7.25 -40.43
C THR A 132 1.86 -6.40 -39.90
N SER A 133 0.91 -7.03 -39.20
CA SER A 133 -0.15 -6.34 -38.46
C SER A 133 0.10 -6.47 -36.96
N LEU A 134 0.10 -5.36 -36.23
CA LEU A 134 0.23 -5.34 -34.76
C LEU A 134 -1.05 -4.82 -34.12
N ALA A 135 -1.53 -5.54 -33.11
CA ALA A 135 -2.56 -5.07 -32.20
C ALA A 135 -2.09 -5.24 -30.75
N SER A 136 -2.43 -4.27 -29.90
CA SER A 136 -2.14 -4.31 -28.47
C SER A 136 -3.33 -3.82 -27.66
N ARG A 137 -3.62 -4.46 -26.53
CA ARG A 137 -4.65 -4.03 -25.60
C ARG A 137 -4.17 -4.19 -24.16
N PRO A 138 -4.45 -3.24 -23.25
CA PRO A 138 -4.18 -3.46 -21.83
C PRO A 138 -5.04 -4.62 -21.31
N VAL A 139 -4.44 -5.45 -20.46
CA VAL A 139 -5.10 -6.60 -19.83
C VAL A 139 -5.25 -6.30 -18.35
N PHE A 140 -6.50 -6.30 -17.89
CA PHE A 140 -6.84 -6.22 -16.47
C PHE A 140 -7.36 -7.60 -16.06
N LEU A 141 -6.59 -8.28 -15.23
CA LEU A 141 -6.87 -9.63 -14.76
C LEU A 141 -7.92 -9.55 -13.64
N SER A 142 -8.98 -10.35 -13.74
CA SER A 142 -10.06 -10.38 -12.76
C SER A 142 -10.30 -11.80 -12.28
N GLU A 143 -10.38 -11.97 -10.96
CA GLU A 143 -10.75 -13.24 -10.34
C GLU A 143 -12.26 -13.53 -10.45
N ILE A 144 -13.08 -12.49 -10.63
CA ILE A 144 -14.51 -12.62 -10.88
C ILE A 144 -14.74 -12.78 -12.38
N ARG A 145 -15.37 -13.90 -12.77
CA ARG A 145 -15.84 -14.30 -14.11
C ARG A 145 -15.48 -13.34 -15.26
N ASN A 146 -14.59 -13.79 -16.13
CA ASN A 146 -14.12 -13.06 -17.30
C ASN A 146 -15.28 -12.62 -18.21
N SER A 147 -15.52 -11.31 -18.32
CA SER A 147 -16.31 -10.78 -19.43
C SER A 147 -15.53 -11.07 -20.72
N SER A 148 -16.16 -11.76 -21.67
CA SER A 148 -15.55 -12.24 -22.92
C SER A 148 -14.93 -11.09 -23.71
N ASN A 149 -13.64 -10.86 -23.53
CA ASN A 149 -12.90 -9.83 -24.26
C ASN A 149 -12.21 -10.49 -25.46
N MET A 150 -12.83 -10.32 -26.63
CA MET A 150 -12.24 -10.69 -27.92
C MET A 150 -11.40 -9.52 -28.43
N LEU A 151 -10.15 -9.77 -28.79
CA LEU A 151 -9.29 -8.86 -29.53
C LEU A 151 -9.29 -9.29 -31.00
N LYS A 152 -9.77 -8.43 -31.89
CA LYS A 152 -9.71 -8.67 -33.34
C LYS A 152 -8.48 -7.97 -33.91
N VAL A 153 -7.65 -8.72 -34.61
CA VAL A 153 -6.44 -8.23 -35.28
C VAL A 153 -6.67 -8.30 -36.79
N PRO A 154 -6.62 -7.17 -37.51
CA PRO A 154 -6.78 -7.18 -38.96
C PRO A 154 -5.62 -7.92 -39.63
N ALA A 155 -5.92 -8.82 -40.58
CA ALA A 155 -4.92 -9.45 -41.45
C ALA A 155 -5.47 -9.52 -42.89
N LYS A 156 -4.58 -9.74 -43.88
CA LYS A 156 -4.93 -9.60 -45.31
C LYS A 156 -5.95 -10.65 -45.76
N SER A 157 -5.82 -11.90 -45.33
CA SER A 157 -6.75 -12.97 -45.72
C SER A 157 -8.04 -12.98 -44.90
N SER A 158 -7.92 -12.84 -43.58
CA SER A 158 -9.03 -12.85 -42.62
C SER A 158 -8.59 -12.27 -41.27
N PRO A 159 -9.45 -11.64 -40.46
CA PRO A 159 -9.04 -11.16 -39.14
C PRO A 159 -8.68 -12.32 -38.22
N LEU A 160 -7.58 -12.21 -37.48
CA LEU A 160 -7.27 -13.11 -36.37
C LEU A 160 -8.09 -12.66 -35.16
N THR A 161 -8.81 -13.60 -34.54
CA THR A 161 -9.56 -13.34 -33.31
C THR A 161 -8.83 -13.98 -32.14
N VAL A 162 -8.55 -13.20 -31.11
CA VAL A 162 -7.92 -13.65 -29.88
C VAL A 162 -8.94 -13.54 -28.76
N GLN A 163 -9.33 -14.66 -28.19
CA GLN A 163 -10.26 -14.73 -27.07
C GLN A 163 -9.49 -15.06 -25.80
N TYR A 164 -9.71 -14.24 -24.77
CA TYR A 164 -9.23 -14.54 -23.42
C TYR A 164 -10.09 -15.65 -22.80
N LEU A 165 -9.43 -16.73 -22.35
CA LEU A 165 -10.09 -17.86 -21.71
C LEU A 165 -10.01 -17.72 -20.19
N ASP A 166 -8.78 -17.71 -19.66
CA ASP A 166 -8.52 -17.72 -18.22
C ASP A 166 -7.10 -17.23 -17.90
N HIS A 167 -6.84 -16.95 -16.63
CA HIS A 167 -5.52 -16.61 -16.11
C HIS A 167 -5.24 -17.33 -14.81
N LEU A 168 -3.96 -17.57 -14.56
CA LEU A 168 -3.47 -18.00 -13.26
C LEU A 168 -2.40 -17.01 -12.80
N SER A 169 -2.75 -16.22 -11.80
CA SER A 169 -1.80 -15.38 -11.07
C SER A 169 -0.84 -16.28 -10.28
N GLN A 170 0.45 -15.95 -10.27
CA GLN A 170 1.49 -16.74 -9.63
C GLN A 170 1.51 -18.19 -10.12
N ALA A 171 1.66 -18.35 -11.44
CA ALA A 171 1.74 -19.66 -12.05
C ALA A 171 3.20 -20.04 -12.31
N ARG A 172 3.49 -21.34 -12.22
CA ARG A 172 4.66 -21.96 -12.83
C ARG A 172 4.23 -22.84 -13.99
N PRO A 173 5.07 -23.04 -15.01
CA PRO A 173 4.82 -24.08 -15.99
C PRO A 173 4.84 -25.46 -15.30
N THR A 174 4.02 -26.37 -15.82
CA THR A 174 4.03 -27.80 -15.52
C THR A 174 3.82 -28.56 -16.83
N VAL A 175 4.30 -29.79 -16.92
CA VAL A 175 4.03 -30.65 -18.07
C VAL A 175 3.05 -31.76 -17.70
N ARG A 176 2.16 -32.10 -18.63
CA ARG A 176 1.22 -33.21 -18.47
C ARG A 176 1.29 -34.11 -19.70
N GLY A 177 1.41 -35.41 -19.49
CA GLY A 177 1.38 -36.41 -20.56
C GLY A 177 0.03 -36.45 -21.29
N ILE A 178 0.06 -36.40 -22.62
CA ILE A 178 -1.10 -36.53 -23.53
C ILE A 178 -0.68 -37.31 -24.77
N HIS A 179 -1.48 -38.30 -25.15
CA HIS A 179 -1.27 -39.07 -26.38
C HIS A 179 -1.29 -38.17 -27.63
N GLY A 180 -0.21 -38.22 -28.42
CA GLY A 180 -0.03 -37.40 -29.62
C GLY A 180 0.44 -35.96 -29.34
N GLY A 181 0.85 -35.66 -28.10
CA GLY A 181 1.50 -34.40 -27.74
C GLY A 181 2.96 -34.34 -28.19
N ASP A 182 3.54 -33.13 -28.18
CA ASP A 182 4.96 -32.93 -28.44
C ASP A 182 5.79 -33.25 -27.18
N PRO A 183 7.06 -33.66 -27.29
CA PRO A 183 7.96 -33.76 -26.14
C PRO A 183 8.05 -32.43 -25.41
N ALA A 184 8.07 -32.45 -24.07
CA ALA A 184 8.10 -31.24 -23.26
C ALA A 184 9.01 -31.41 -22.04
N MET A 185 9.68 -30.33 -21.62
CA MET A 185 10.45 -30.31 -20.38
C MET A 185 10.45 -28.94 -19.72
N ILE A 186 10.73 -28.91 -18.42
CA ILE A 186 10.83 -27.69 -17.64
C ILE A 186 12.17 -27.64 -16.92
N LEU A 187 12.92 -26.58 -17.17
CA LEU A 187 14.15 -26.26 -16.45
C LEU A 187 13.87 -25.12 -15.47
N VAL A 188 14.52 -25.15 -14.31
CA VAL A 188 14.48 -24.08 -13.32
C VAL A 188 15.90 -23.64 -12.93
N THR A 189 16.11 -22.33 -12.83
CA THR A 189 17.33 -21.70 -12.30
C THR A 189 16.97 -20.79 -11.14
N SER A 190 17.94 -20.53 -10.27
CA SER A 190 17.86 -19.44 -9.28
C SER A 190 18.52 -18.17 -9.85
N SER A 191 17.87 -17.03 -9.68
CA SER A 191 18.31 -15.68 -10.02
C SER A 191 18.15 -14.74 -8.80
N ALA A 192 18.67 -13.51 -8.89
CA ALA A 192 18.58 -12.52 -7.82
C ALA A 192 17.13 -12.13 -7.47
N THR A 193 16.19 -12.35 -8.39
CA THR A 193 14.75 -12.11 -8.24
C THR A 193 13.97 -13.38 -7.87
N GLY A 194 14.66 -14.49 -7.56
CA GLY A 194 14.11 -15.77 -7.12
C GLY A 194 14.26 -16.89 -8.16
N ARG A 195 13.27 -17.77 -8.35
CA ARG A 195 13.36 -18.85 -9.36
C ARG A 195 12.79 -18.44 -10.72
N ASP A 196 13.51 -18.76 -11.80
CA ASP A 196 13.05 -18.59 -13.19
C ASP A 196 12.80 -19.96 -13.84
N TYR A 197 11.65 -20.10 -14.51
CA TYR A 197 11.21 -21.35 -15.15
C TYR A 197 11.25 -21.25 -16.66
N TYR A 198 11.82 -22.25 -17.32
CA TYR A 198 11.93 -22.35 -18.77
C TYR A 198 11.27 -23.63 -19.25
N ALA A 199 10.07 -23.51 -19.82
CA ALA A 199 9.39 -24.63 -20.48
C ALA A 199 9.85 -24.77 -21.93
N PHE A 200 10.16 -25.98 -22.38
CA PHE A 200 10.46 -26.31 -23.78
C PHE A 200 9.35 -27.24 -24.31
N LEU A 201 8.95 -27.06 -25.58
CA LEU A 201 7.95 -27.90 -26.24
C LEU A 201 8.39 -28.23 -27.67
N GLY A 202 8.31 -29.50 -28.07
CA GLY A 202 8.66 -29.96 -29.41
C GLY A 202 10.14 -29.72 -29.72
N LYS A 203 10.41 -28.81 -30.66
CA LYS A 203 11.76 -28.46 -31.14
C LYS A 203 12.03 -26.97 -30.95
N GLU A 204 12.51 -26.59 -29.77
CA GLU A 204 12.72 -25.19 -29.38
C GLU A 204 14.19 -24.90 -29.04
N SER A 205 14.54 -23.61 -29.03
CA SER A 205 15.85 -23.15 -28.57
C SER A 205 15.68 -21.89 -27.73
N LYS A 206 16.36 -21.81 -26.59
CA LYS A 206 16.23 -20.71 -25.63
C LYS A 206 17.58 -20.30 -25.06
N TRP A 207 17.75 -19.00 -24.87
CA TRP A 207 18.88 -18.46 -24.13
C TRP A 207 18.56 -18.48 -22.63
N ILE A 208 19.43 -19.09 -21.84
CA ILE A 208 19.31 -19.16 -20.39
C ILE A 208 20.66 -18.74 -19.80
N GLY A 209 20.66 -17.63 -19.04
CA GLY A 209 21.86 -17.08 -18.40
C GLY A 209 23.06 -16.89 -19.35
N GLY A 210 22.80 -16.45 -20.58
CA GLY A 210 23.83 -16.21 -21.59
C GLY A 210 24.31 -17.45 -22.35
N GLN A 211 23.68 -18.60 -22.16
CA GLN A 211 23.97 -19.85 -22.87
C GLN A 211 22.76 -20.31 -23.69
N LEU A 212 23.02 -20.87 -24.87
CA LEU A 212 21.99 -21.34 -25.78
C LEU A 212 21.69 -22.83 -25.54
N PHE A 213 20.42 -23.15 -25.28
CA PHE A 213 19.93 -24.51 -25.11
C PHE A 213 19.02 -24.90 -26.27
N HIS A 214 19.25 -26.06 -26.86
CA HIS A 214 18.45 -26.66 -27.92
C HIS A 214 17.74 -27.92 -27.40
N PHE A 215 16.42 -28.00 -27.57
CA PHE A 215 15.64 -29.17 -27.18
C PHE A 215 15.13 -29.91 -28.41
N ASN A 216 15.48 -31.20 -28.56
CA ASN A 216 15.13 -32.07 -29.70
C ASN A 216 15.39 -31.45 -31.09
N LYS A 217 16.35 -30.52 -31.15
CA LYS A 217 16.73 -29.80 -32.36
C LYS A 217 18.20 -30.08 -32.65
N GLU A 218 18.47 -30.53 -33.86
CA GLU A 218 19.83 -30.69 -34.36
C GLU A 218 20.49 -29.31 -34.51
N ALA A 219 21.59 -29.11 -33.80
CA ALA A 219 22.40 -27.89 -33.80
C ALA A 219 23.88 -28.27 -33.66
N SER A 220 24.78 -27.42 -34.15
CA SER A 220 26.23 -27.60 -34.01
C SER A 220 26.82 -26.79 -32.85
N ASP A 221 26.06 -25.83 -32.34
CA ASP A 221 26.41 -24.89 -31.29
C ASP A 221 25.52 -25.10 -30.04
N GLY A 222 25.93 -24.50 -28.92
CA GLY A 222 25.17 -24.52 -27.67
C GLY A 222 25.11 -25.88 -26.96
N ILE A 223 24.22 -25.95 -25.98
CA ILE A 223 23.92 -27.16 -25.20
C ILE A 223 22.74 -27.86 -25.85
N ARG A 224 22.88 -29.16 -26.12
CA ARG A 224 21.83 -29.96 -26.77
C ARG A 224 21.20 -30.89 -25.77
N ILE A 225 19.88 -30.90 -25.72
CA ILE A 225 19.08 -31.80 -24.90
C ILE A 225 18.18 -32.58 -25.83
N ARG A 226 18.15 -33.90 -25.69
CA ARG A 226 17.30 -34.79 -26.48
C ARG A 226 16.58 -35.80 -25.60
N MET A 227 15.41 -36.23 -26.06
CA MET A 227 14.77 -37.45 -25.58
C MET A 227 15.52 -38.67 -26.13
N ASP A 228 15.93 -39.57 -25.24
CA ASP A 228 16.53 -40.87 -25.54
C ASP A 228 15.65 -41.96 -24.91
N GLY A 229 14.71 -42.49 -25.71
CA GLY A 229 13.62 -43.34 -25.23
C GLY A 229 12.69 -42.59 -24.27
N ASP A 230 12.59 -43.07 -23.03
CA ASP A 230 11.78 -42.46 -21.95
C ASP A 230 12.64 -41.61 -20.98
N SER A 231 13.90 -41.35 -21.34
CA SER A 231 14.83 -40.55 -20.55
C SER A 231 15.33 -39.33 -21.31
N LEU A 232 15.84 -38.32 -20.60
CA LEU A 232 16.51 -37.18 -21.22
C LEU A 232 18.03 -37.37 -21.15
N ALA A 233 18.72 -36.88 -22.18
CA ALA A 233 20.17 -36.76 -22.20
C ALA A 233 20.57 -35.37 -22.67
N PHE A 234 21.72 -34.88 -22.19
CA PHE A 234 22.30 -33.62 -22.63
C PHE A 234 23.74 -33.78 -23.13
N LEU A 235 24.16 -32.86 -24.00
CA LEU A 235 25.52 -32.72 -24.48
C LEU A 235 25.90 -31.25 -24.37
N ALA A 236 26.97 -30.98 -23.62
CA ALA A 236 27.55 -29.65 -23.46
C ALA A 236 28.97 -29.59 -24.07
N PRO A 237 29.38 -28.46 -24.66
CA PRO A 237 30.71 -28.32 -25.26
C PRO A 237 31.85 -28.15 -24.23
N TYR A 238 31.52 -28.05 -22.94
CA TYR A 238 32.44 -27.92 -21.81
C TYR A 238 32.03 -28.85 -20.67
N PRO A 239 32.92 -29.10 -19.68
CA PRO A 239 32.59 -29.92 -18.52
C PRO A 239 31.44 -29.34 -17.69
N VAL A 240 30.59 -30.21 -17.17
CA VAL A 240 29.42 -29.83 -16.35
C VAL A 240 29.53 -30.49 -14.98
N SER A 241 29.39 -29.71 -13.92
CA SER A 241 29.35 -30.26 -12.55
C SER A 241 27.92 -30.60 -12.17
N LEU A 242 27.73 -31.83 -11.68
CA LEU A 242 26.49 -32.36 -11.12
C LEU A 242 26.55 -32.31 -9.60
N PHE A 243 25.51 -31.78 -8.97
CA PHE A 243 25.26 -31.93 -7.54
C PHE A 243 23.91 -32.63 -7.33
N SER A 244 23.93 -33.84 -6.80
CA SER A 244 22.73 -34.62 -6.52
C SER A 244 22.14 -34.21 -5.17
N MET A 245 20.87 -33.80 -5.15
CA MET A 245 20.22 -33.38 -3.90
C MET A 245 19.80 -34.58 -3.03
N ALA A 246 19.68 -35.77 -3.63
CA ALA A 246 19.24 -36.98 -2.93
C ALA A 246 20.32 -37.55 -2.00
N ASP A 247 21.59 -37.49 -2.41
CA ASP A 247 22.72 -38.06 -1.68
C ASP A 247 23.85 -37.03 -1.40
N GLN A 248 23.64 -35.76 -1.75
CA GLN A 248 24.60 -34.65 -1.61
C GLN A 248 25.95 -34.89 -2.29
N SER A 249 26.01 -35.82 -3.25
CA SER A 249 27.23 -36.13 -3.99
C SER A 249 27.50 -35.10 -5.09
N LYS A 250 28.80 -34.85 -5.37
CA LYS A 250 29.26 -34.01 -6.46
C LYS A 250 30.04 -34.83 -7.48
N LYS A 251 29.73 -34.68 -8.76
CA LYS A 251 30.39 -35.40 -9.86
C LYS A 251 30.61 -34.47 -11.05
N ASP A 252 31.79 -34.52 -11.66
CA ASP A 252 32.06 -33.77 -12.90
C ASP A 252 31.83 -34.65 -14.13
N MET A 253 31.24 -34.06 -15.17
CA MET A 253 30.83 -34.72 -16.41
C MET A 253 31.68 -34.16 -17.56
N ALA A 254 32.26 -35.05 -18.38
CA ALA A 254 33.17 -34.67 -19.45
C ALA A 254 32.47 -33.86 -20.58
N ALA A 255 33.20 -32.96 -21.22
CA ALA A 255 32.72 -32.19 -22.36
C ALA A 255 32.49 -33.07 -23.61
N ASN A 256 31.60 -32.63 -24.50
CA ASN A 256 31.34 -33.23 -25.82
C ASN A 256 30.89 -34.70 -25.81
N THR A 257 30.41 -35.20 -24.67
CA THR A 257 29.80 -36.53 -24.54
C THR A 257 28.36 -36.41 -24.08
N TRP A 258 27.51 -37.35 -24.50
CA TRP A 258 26.14 -37.43 -24.03
C TRP A 258 26.10 -37.96 -22.59
N HIS A 259 25.34 -37.24 -21.75
CA HIS A 259 25.16 -37.56 -20.34
C HIS A 259 23.67 -37.66 -20.01
N PRO A 260 23.27 -38.58 -19.12
CA PRO A 260 21.89 -38.63 -18.64
C PRO A 260 21.48 -37.34 -17.93
N PHE A 261 20.23 -36.93 -18.13
CA PHE A 261 19.66 -35.73 -17.53
C PHE A 261 18.45 -36.13 -16.69
N HIS A 262 18.65 -36.13 -15.37
CA HIS A 262 17.65 -36.58 -14.40
C HIS A 262 17.19 -35.44 -13.49
N PRO A 263 15.92 -35.47 -13.01
CA PRO A 263 15.44 -34.58 -11.96
C PRO A 263 16.19 -34.72 -10.63
N MET A 264 15.85 -33.89 -9.64
CA MET A 264 16.43 -33.89 -8.28
C MET A 264 17.95 -33.65 -8.23
N SER A 265 18.53 -33.10 -9.29
CA SER A 265 19.95 -32.77 -9.36
C SER A 265 20.16 -31.37 -9.95
N VAL A 266 21.16 -30.66 -9.44
CA VAL A 266 21.60 -29.36 -9.93
C VAL A 266 22.76 -29.57 -10.89
N TYR A 267 22.63 -29.09 -12.11
CA TYR A 267 23.64 -29.13 -13.16
C TYR A 267 24.19 -27.73 -13.38
N ALA A 268 25.47 -27.54 -13.10
CA ALA A 268 26.18 -26.28 -13.31
C ALA A 268 26.78 -26.24 -14.72
N PHE A 269 26.06 -25.60 -15.64
CA PHE A 269 26.55 -25.27 -16.97
C PHE A 269 27.28 -23.93 -16.89
N GLY A 270 28.59 -23.94 -16.59
CA GLY A 270 29.39 -22.71 -16.47
C GLY A 270 28.85 -21.75 -15.41
N THR A 271 28.32 -20.60 -15.83
CA THR A 271 27.76 -19.56 -14.94
C THR A 271 26.32 -19.80 -14.51
N VAL A 272 25.65 -20.82 -15.05
CA VAL A 272 24.22 -21.09 -14.81
C VAL A 272 24.05 -22.44 -14.14
N SER A 273 23.27 -22.48 -13.06
CA SER A 273 22.90 -23.72 -12.37
C SER A 273 21.44 -24.05 -12.65
N LEU A 274 21.17 -25.21 -13.25
CA LEU A 274 19.84 -25.62 -13.68
C LEU A 274 19.41 -26.93 -13.02
N VAL A 275 18.12 -27.05 -12.77
CA VAL A 275 17.47 -28.28 -12.34
C VAL A 275 16.43 -28.66 -13.40
N LEU A 276 16.44 -29.92 -13.82
CA LEU A 276 15.34 -30.51 -14.58
C LEU A 276 14.18 -30.79 -13.61
N LEU A 277 13.07 -30.08 -13.79
CA LEU A 277 11.94 -30.17 -12.86
C LEU A 277 10.97 -31.28 -13.24
N GLU A 278 10.46 -31.23 -14.48
CA GLU A 278 9.46 -32.14 -15.02
C GLU A 278 9.74 -32.33 -16.52
N TYR A 279 9.43 -33.51 -17.07
CA TYR A 279 9.49 -33.77 -18.50
C TYR A 279 8.49 -34.85 -18.91
N GLU A 280 8.00 -34.77 -20.16
CA GLU A 280 7.04 -35.71 -20.74
C GLU A 280 7.41 -36.00 -22.20
N ARG A 281 7.27 -37.26 -22.61
CA ARG A 281 7.60 -37.70 -23.99
C ARG A 281 6.59 -37.19 -25.02
N GLU A 282 5.32 -37.22 -24.65
CA GLU A 282 4.21 -36.66 -25.40
C GLU A 282 3.38 -35.88 -24.41
N GLY A 283 3.44 -34.55 -24.45
CA GLY A 283 2.79 -33.74 -23.43
C GLY A 283 2.42 -32.35 -23.90
N GLU A 284 1.75 -31.65 -23.01
CA GLU A 284 1.46 -30.23 -23.15
C GLU A 284 2.01 -29.45 -21.96
N VAL A 285 2.45 -28.21 -22.20
CA VAL A 285 2.86 -27.27 -21.14
C VAL A 285 1.62 -26.53 -20.65
N LEU A 286 1.30 -26.73 -19.37
CA LEU A 286 0.20 -26.08 -18.67
C LEU A 286 0.71 -25.11 -17.62
N ALA A 287 -0.21 -24.33 -17.06
CA ALA A 287 0.05 -23.47 -15.93
C ALA A 287 -0.53 -24.08 -14.64
N MET A 288 0.27 -24.09 -13.58
CA MET A 288 -0.12 -24.53 -12.24
C MET A 288 0.14 -23.42 -11.24
N LYS A 289 -0.81 -23.15 -10.34
CA LYS A 289 -0.64 -22.18 -9.25
C LYS A 289 0.50 -22.65 -8.33
N THR A 290 1.41 -21.75 -7.99
CA THR A 290 2.51 -22.03 -7.07
C THR A 290 2.43 -21.15 -5.82
N SER A 291 2.76 -21.71 -4.66
CA SER A 291 2.89 -20.99 -3.39
C SER A 291 4.29 -20.41 -3.19
N ASP A 292 5.28 -20.80 -4.00
CA ASP A 292 6.64 -20.26 -3.94
C ASP A 292 6.62 -18.80 -4.43
N VAL A 293 6.63 -17.87 -3.47
CA VAL A 293 6.59 -16.41 -3.71
C VAL A 293 7.95 -15.83 -4.11
N GLU A 294 9.03 -16.59 -3.90
CA GLU A 294 10.41 -16.18 -4.21
C GLU A 294 10.79 -16.57 -5.65
N GLY A 295 10.33 -15.78 -6.61
CA GLY A 295 10.62 -15.95 -8.03
C GLY A 295 9.75 -15.07 -8.90
N SER A 296 10.10 -14.96 -10.18
CA SER A 296 9.29 -14.35 -11.23
C SER A 296 8.00 -15.15 -11.43
N GLY A 297 7.12 -15.14 -10.42
CA GLY A 297 5.78 -15.71 -10.46
C GLY A 297 4.98 -15.00 -11.54
N SER A 298 5.20 -15.41 -12.77
CA SER A 298 4.61 -14.83 -13.96
C SER A 298 3.14 -15.24 -13.98
N THR A 299 2.29 -14.31 -14.40
CA THR A 299 0.91 -14.63 -14.63
C THR A 299 0.83 -15.40 -15.95
N ALA A 300 0.23 -16.59 -15.89
CA ALA A 300 -0.10 -17.35 -17.08
C ALA A 300 -1.43 -16.84 -17.65
N LEU A 301 -1.43 -16.50 -18.93
CA LEU A 301 -2.62 -16.06 -19.66
C LEU A 301 -2.99 -17.11 -20.72
N SER A 302 -4.16 -17.72 -20.57
CA SER A 302 -4.70 -18.70 -21.51
C SER A 302 -5.56 -18.00 -22.57
N LEU A 303 -5.22 -18.22 -23.83
CA LEU A 303 -5.82 -17.55 -24.98
C LEU A 303 -6.26 -18.56 -26.04
N ARG A 304 -7.34 -18.26 -26.75
CA ARG A 304 -7.75 -18.97 -27.96
C ARG A 304 -7.53 -18.08 -29.17
N LEU A 305 -6.73 -18.55 -30.11
CA LEU A 305 -6.48 -17.91 -31.40
C LEU A 305 -7.35 -18.57 -32.46
N THR A 306 -8.14 -17.80 -33.21
CA THR A 306 -8.99 -18.30 -34.28
C THR A 306 -8.74 -17.52 -35.57
N ALA A 307 -8.40 -18.24 -36.64
CA ALA A 307 -8.21 -17.71 -38.00
C ALA A 307 -9.02 -18.56 -38.99
N GLY A 308 -10.16 -18.02 -39.46
CA GLY A 308 -11.09 -18.79 -40.30
C GLY A 308 -11.67 -19.99 -39.54
N SER A 309 -11.48 -21.20 -40.06
CA SER A 309 -11.88 -22.46 -39.40
C SER A 309 -10.82 -23.04 -38.45
N ALA A 310 -9.58 -22.55 -38.48
CA ALA A 310 -8.51 -23.02 -37.62
C ALA A 310 -8.55 -22.32 -36.26
N SER A 311 -8.48 -23.11 -35.17
CA SER A 311 -8.45 -22.59 -33.80
C SER A 311 -7.36 -23.30 -32.98
N ARG A 312 -6.61 -22.55 -32.18
CA ARG A 312 -5.55 -23.08 -31.31
C ARG A 312 -5.56 -22.38 -29.95
N ASN A 313 -5.49 -23.15 -28.87
CA ASN A 313 -5.32 -22.62 -27.52
C ASN A 313 -3.82 -22.48 -27.22
N ILE A 314 -3.44 -21.38 -26.58
CA ILE A 314 -2.05 -21.09 -26.22
C ILE A 314 -2.01 -20.49 -24.81
N THR A 315 -0.88 -20.67 -24.14
CA THR A 315 -0.58 -20.03 -22.87
C THR A 315 0.61 -19.11 -23.06
N VAL A 316 0.49 -17.85 -22.66
CA VAL A 316 1.58 -16.88 -22.65
C VAL A 316 1.88 -16.43 -21.23
N TRP A 317 3.13 -16.12 -20.97
CA TRP A 317 3.65 -15.84 -19.63
C TRP A 317 4.13 -14.40 -19.57
N GLY A 318 3.84 -13.73 -18.46
CA GLY A 318 4.38 -12.42 -18.14
C GLY A 318 3.50 -11.70 -17.15
N GLY A 319 3.51 -10.38 -17.15
CA GLY A 319 2.70 -9.62 -16.22
C GLY A 319 3.14 -8.18 -16.05
N LYS A 320 2.56 -7.55 -15.03
CA LYS A 320 2.85 -6.18 -14.66
C LYS A 320 4.33 -6.03 -14.25
N GLY A 321 5.02 -5.03 -14.78
CA GLY A 321 6.42 -4.73 -14.45
C GLY A 321 7.45 -5.60 -15.18
N MET A 322 7.02 -6.61 -15.95
CA MET A 322 7.91 -7.47 -16.73
C MET A 322 7.63 -7.33 -18.22
N SER A 323 8.68 -7.34 -19.05
CA SER A 323 8.51 -7.45 -20.49
C SER A 323 8.03 -8.86 -20.83
N GLY A 324 6.96 -8.97 -21.63
CA GLY A 324 6.43 -10.26 -22.05
C GLY A 324 7.26 -10.90 -23.15
N GLU A 325 7.69 -12.15 -22.94
CA GLU A 325 8.39 -12.94 -23.96
C GLU A 325 7.43 -13.32 -25.11
N PRO A 326 7.78 -13.05 -26.38
CA PRO A 326 6.92 -13.37 -27.50
C PRO A 326 6.92 -14.88 -27.79
N ARG A 327 5.71 -15.47 -27.84
CA ARG A 327 5.48 -16.85 -28.27
C ARG A 327 5.04 -16.87 -29.73
N GLN A 328 5.81 -17.53 -30.60
CA GLN A 328 5.45 -17.74 -32.00
C GLN A 328 4.55 -18.97 -32.15
N VAL A 329 3.44 -18.82 -32.86
CA VAL A 329 2.44 -19.88 -33.06
C VAL A 329 1.85 -19.77 -34.46
N SER A 330 1.84 -20.89 -35.19
CA SER A 330 1.16 -20.99 -36.47
C SER A 330 -0.32 -21.36 -36.28
N VAL A 331 -1.22 -20.61 -36.92
CA VAL A 331 -2.69 -20.85 -36.93
C VAL A 331 -3.19 -20.77 -38.37
N GLY A 332 -3.42 -21.93 -38.99
CA GLY A 332 -3.67 -22.01 -40.44
C GLY A 332 -2.42 -21.55 -41.21
N PRO A 333 -2.53 -20.67 -42.22
CA PRO A 333 -1.38 -20.15 -42.98
C PRO A 333 -0.67 -18.97 -42.29
N LYS A 334 -1.10 -18.55 -41.10
CA LYS A 334 -0.59 -17.35 -40.43
C LYS A 334 0.43 -17.69 -39.37
N GLU A 335 1.52 -16.95 -39.32
CA GLU A 335 2.42 -16.93 -38.18
C GLU A 335 2.05 -15.79 -37.24
N VAL A 336 1.85 -16.12 -35.97
CA VAL A 336 1.38 -15.16 -34.96
C VAL A 336 2.38 -15.12 -33.81
N LEU A 337 2.87 -13.93 -33.48
CA LEU A 337 3.65 -13.67 -32.28
C LEU A 337 2.73 -13.07 -31.21
N VAL A 338 2.59 -13.75 -30.08
CA VAL A 338 1.77 -13.31 -28.95
C VAL A 338 2.64 -13.09 -27.73
N SER A 339 2.57 -11.92 -27.10
CA SER A 339 3.27 -11.64 -25.85
C SER A 339 2.34 -10.97 -24.84
N PHE A 340 2.58 -11.21 -23.56
CA PHE A 340 1.83 -10.62 -22.46
C PHE A 340 2.78 -10.03 -21.44
N GLY A 341 2.71 -8.71 -21.22
CA GLY A 341 3.55 -8.03 -20.23
C GLY A 341 3.54 -6.51 -20.41
N SER A 342 4.23 -5.81 -19.52
CA SER A 342 4.43 -4.37 -19.63
C SER A 342 5.24 -4.01 -20.89
N ILE A 343 4.90 -2.88 -21.50
CA ILE A 343 5.55 -2.35 -22.68
C ILE A 343 6.75 -1.51 -22.26
N SER A 344 7.91 -1.80 -22.83
CA SER A 344 9.09 -0.96 -22.73
C SER A 344 9.02 0.21 -23.73
N ARG A 345 9.27 1.43 -23.26
CA ARG A 345 9.35 2.66 -24.08
C ARG A 345 10.66 3.38 -23.78
N VAL A 346 11.39 3.73 -24.84
CA VAL A 346 12.63 4.49 -24.75
C VAL A 346 12.33 5.99 -24.70
N LEU A 347 12.94 6.69 -23.75
CA LEU A 347 12.91 8.14 -23.59
C LEU A 347 13.91 8.81 -24.54
N PRO A 348 13.65 10.05 -24.98
CA PRO A 348 14.59 10.81 -25.82
C PRO A 348 15.77 11.41 -25.02
N PHE A 349 15.98 10.97 -23.78
CA PHE A 349 17.07 11.35 -22.88
C PHE A 349 17.31 10.20 -21.90
N SER A 350 18.49 10.13 -21.29
CA SER A 350 18.82 9.19 -20.23
C SER A 350 18.84 9.87 -18.86
N LEU A 351 18.54 9.08 -17.83
CA LEU A 351 18.69 9.45 -16.43
C LEU A 351 19.78 8.57 -15.82
N ALA A 352 20.77 9.17 -15.19
CA ALA A 352 21.81 8.46 -14.43
C ALA A 352 21.61 8.69 -12.94
N LEU A 353 21.59 7.62 -12.14
CA LEU A 353 21.57 7.73 -10.68
C LEU A 353 23.00 7.95 -10.21
N GLU A 354 23.30 9.15 -9.71
CA GLU A 354 24.60 9.47 -9.14
C GLU A 354 24.74 8.90 -7.73
N ASP A 355 23.69 9.08 -6.91
CA ASP A 355 23.69 8.72 -5.50
C ASP A 355 22.24 8.52 -5.00
N PHE A 356 22.01 7.49 -4.18
CA PHE A 356 20.75 7.29 -3.46
C PHE A 356 20.97 7.51 -1.96
N ILE A 357 20.22 8.47 -1.41
CA ILE A 357 20.38 8.90 -0.02
C ILE A 357 19.16 8.43 0.76
N LEU A 358 19.37 7.56 1.74
CA LEU A 358 18.34 7.10 2.67
C LEU A 358 18.61 7.69 4.06
N GLU A 359 17.80 8.67 4.47
CA GLU A 359 17.80 9.14 5.85
C GLU A 359 16.92 8.22 6.69
N ARG A 360 17.37 7.90 7.90
CA ARG A 360 16.62 7.10 8.88
C ARG A 360 16.22 7.96 10.06
N TYR A 361 15.19 7.53 10.77
CA TYR A 361 14.88 8.14 12.04
C TYR A 361 15.92 7.74 13.11
N PRO A 362 16.32 8.65 14.02
CA PRO A 362 17.24 8.34 15.11
C PRO A 362 16.81 7.09 15.92
N GLY A 363 17.72 6.15 16.18
CA GLY A 363 17.42 4.90 16.91
C GLY A 363 16.42 3.94 16.26
N SER A 364 16.26 4.00 14.93
CA SER A 364 15.38 3.13 14.14
C SER A 364 15.98 2.82 12.75
N ASP A 365 15.74 1.61 12.24
CA ASP A 365 16.01 1.27 10.84
C ASP A 365 14.94 1.82 9.88
N SER A 366 13.94 2.51 10.41
CA SER A 366 12.85 3.07 9.61
C SER A 366 13.33 4.26 8.77
N PRO A 367 13.05 4.28 7.45
CA PRO A 367 13.41 5.40 6.60
C PRO A 367 12.58 6.64 6.96
N SER A 368 13.25 7.76 7.20
CA SER A 368 12.64 9.07 7.43
C SER A 368 12.45 9.85 6.14
N SER A 369 13.43 9.76 5.24
CA SER A 369 13.37 10.33 3.90
C SER A 369 14.25 9.52 2.95
N PHE A 370 13.91 9.53 1.66
CA PHE A 370 14.75 8.96 0.62
C PHE A 370 14.78 9.89 -0.57
N GLU A 371 15.98 10.08 -1.10
CA GLU A 371 16.31 11.04 -2.14
C GLU A 371 17.19 10.37 -3.19
N SER A 372 16.90 10.63 -4.46
CA SER A 372 17.73 10.22 -5.58
C SER A 372 18.38 11.44 -6.21
N LEU A 373 19.71 11.45 -6.30
CA LEU A 373 20.46 12.41 -7.08
C LEU A 373 20.57 11.91 -8.52
N VAL A 374 19.80 12.50 -9.43
CA VAL A 374 19.66 12.03 -10.81
C VAL A 374 20.22 13.05 -11.78
N ARG A 375 21.18 12.62 -12.60
CA ARG A 375 21.72 13.41 -13.71
C ARG A 375 20.94 13.13 -14.99
N ILE A 376 20.44 14.20 -15.60
CA ILE A 376 19.77 14.17 -16.89
C ILE A 376 20.84 14.30 -17.98
N GLU A 377 20.80 13.41 -18.95
CA GLU A 377 21.70 13.42 -20.10
C GLU A 377 20.85 13.47 -21.40
N ASP A 378 20.87 14.63 -22.06
CA ASP A 378 20.11 14.88 -23.29
C ASP A 378 21.07 15.39 -24.37
N GLN A 379 21.45 14.49 -25.28
CA GLN A 379 22.39 14.80 -26.36
C GLN A 379 21.81 15.78 -27.38
N GLU A 380 20.51 15.72 -27.66
CA GLU A 380 19.86 16.61 -28.65
C GLU A 380 19.82 18.07 -28.20
N ARG A 381 19.71 18.32 -26.88
CA ARG A 381 19.70 19.67 -26.30
C ARG A 381 21.04 20.07 -25.69
N GLY A 382 22.04 19.19 -25.71
CA GLY A 382 23.32 19.41 -25.04
C GLY A 382 23.19 19.67 -23.54
N LEU A 383 22.13 19.16 -22.90
CA LEU A 383 21.86 19.40 -21.49
C LEU A 383 22.43 18.26 -20.64
N ARG A 384 23.26 18.63 -19.67
CA ARG A 384 23.74 17.76 -18.60
C ARG A 384 23.53 18.47 -17.28
N ASP A 385 22.51 18.06 -16.53
CA ASP A 385 22.07 18.74 -15.31
C ASP A 385 21.69 17.72 -14.23
N THR A 386 22.12 17.95 -13.00
CA THR A 386 21.87 17.06 -11.86
C THR A 386 20.74 17.61 -11.02
N ARG A 387 19.74 16.78 -10.75
CA ARG A 387 18.51 17.14 -10.03
C ARG A 387 18.24 16.14 -8.93
N ARG A 388 17.67 16.62 -7.84
CA ARG A 388 17.25 15.81 -6.70
C ARG A 388 15.78 15.43 -6.86
N ILE A 389 15.45 14.17 -6.61
CA ILE A 389 14.08 13.65 -6.60
C ILE A 389 13.82 13.05 -5.23
N TYR A 390 12.84 13.56 -4.51
CA TYR A 390 12.47 13.08 -3.17
C TYR A 390 10.97 13.32 -2.92
N MET A 391 10.50 12.97 -1.73
CA MET A 391 9.08 13.11 -1.37
C MET A 391 8.57 14.54 -1.60
N ASN A 392 7.47 14.65 -2.35
CA ASN A 392 6.83 15.90 -2.77
C ASN A 392 7.67 16.82 -3.68
N HIS A 393 8.85 16.40 -4.14
CA HIS A 393 9.71 17.17 -5.04
C HIS A 393 10.03 16.37 -6.30
N ILE A 394 9.42 16.80 -7.40
CA ILE A 394 9.37 16.04 -8.66
C ILE A 394 10.39 16.57 -9.67
N LEU A 395 10.96 15.67 -10.48
CA LEU A 395 11.70 16.07 -11.66
C LEU A 395 10.74 16.18 -12.85
N SER A 396 10.68 17.36 -13.49
CA SER A 396 9.88 17.58 -14.71
C SER A 396 10.78 17.94 -15.88
N TYR A 397 10.82 17.08 -16.91
CA TYR A 397 11.65 17.29 -18.08
C TYR A 397 10.96 16.79 -19.37
N ARG A 398 11.02 17.56 -20.46
CA ARG A 398 10.48 17.22 -21.81
C ARG A 398 9.04 16.65 -21.87
N GLY A 399 8.17 16.91 -20.90
CA GLY A 399 6.81 16.35 -20.89
C GLY A 399 6.58 15.30 -19.80
N TYR A 400 7.67 14.75 -19.28
CA TYR A 400 7.69 13.68 -18.30
C TYR A 400 7.86 14.25 -16.90
N ARG A 401 7.17 13.64 -15.94
CA ARG A 401 7.32 13.88 -14.51
C ARG A 401 7.78 12.60 -13.86
N PHE A 402 8.85 12.68 -13.09
CA PHE A 402 9.45 11.58 -12.35
C PHE A 402 9.18 11.80 -10.87
N TYR A 403 8.60 10.79 -10.24
CA TYR A 403 8.27 10.76 -8.83
C TYR A 403 9.07 9.65 -8.18
N GLN A 404 9.65 9.93 -7.03
CA GLN A 404 10.24 8.88 -6.22
C GLN A 404 9.13 7.90 -5.77
N SER A 405 9.25 6.62 -6.14
CA SER A 405 8.22 5.60 -5.87
C SER A 405 8.67 4.58 -4.82
N SER A 406 9.86 4.00 -5.01
CA SER A 406 10.48 3.05 -4.08
C SER A 406 11.98 2.96 -4.32
N TYR A 407 12.66 2.03 -3.67
CA TYR A 407 14.10 1.79 -3.77
C TYR A 407 14.39 0.30 -3.58
N ASP A 408 15.61 -0.12 -3.93
CA ASP A 408 16.06 -1.51 -3.76
C ASP A 408 16.40 -1.79 -2.29
N THR A 409 16.17 -3.00 -1.81
CA THR A 409 16.43 -3.38 -0.40
C THR A 409 17.91 -3.33 -0.02
N ASP A 410 18.81 -3.33 -1.00
CA ASP A 410 20.25 -3.15 -0.79
C ASP A 410 20.69 -1.68 -0.84
N GLU A 411 19.73 -0.75 -0.90
CA GLU A 411 19.91 0.70 -0.89
C GLU A 411 20.73 1.26 -2.07
N LYS A 412 20.93 0.47 -3.14
CA LYS A 412 21.76 0.86 -4.29
C LYS A 412 20.98 1.09 -5.58
N GLY A 413 19.67 1.31 -5.45
CA GLY A 413 18.81 1.53 -6.61
C GLY A 413 17.55 2.28 -6.29
N THR A 414 17.10 3.05 -7.27
CA THR A 414 15.89 3.86 -7.20
C THR A 414 14.86 3.38 -8.19
N VAL A 415 13.59 3.39 -7.77
CA VAL A 415 12.45 3.16 -8.65
C VAL A 415 11.67 4.46 -8.73
N LEU A 416 11.63 5.05 -9.93
CA LEU A 416 10.90 6.28 -10.20
C LEU A 416 9.62 5.96 -10.98
N SER A 417 8.49 6.49 -10.52
CA SER A 417 7.26 6.50 -11.30
C SER A 417 7.31 7.63 -12.33
N VAL A 418 6.98 7.31 -13.57
CA VAL A 418 7.00 8.22 -14.71
C VAL A 418 5.58 8.50 -15.17
N ASN A 419 5.24 9.78 -15.34
CA ASN A 419 3.96 10.20 -15.89
C ASN A 419 4.17 11.24 -17.00
N ARG A 420 3.53 11.03 -18.15
CA ARG A 420 3.40 12.02 -19.23
C ARG A 420 1.93 12.34 -19.46
N ASP A 421 1.46 13.42 -18.84
CA ASP A 421 0.12 13.96 -18.99
C ASP A 421 0.11 15.48 -18.71
N ARG A 422 0.88 16.23 -19.49
CA ARG A 422 0.80 17.70 -19.42
C ARG A 422 -0.57 18.27 -19.83
N PRO A 423 -1.22 17.83 -20.92
CA PRO A 423 -2.48 18.45 -21.35
C PRO A 423 -3.62 18.20 -20.35
N GLY A 424 -3.79 16.97 -19.87
CA GLY A 424 -4.85 16.63 -18.91
C GLY A 424 -4.63 17.33 -17.57
N THR A 425 -3.38 17.32 -17.07
CA THR A 425 -3.01 18.05 -15.85
C THR A 425 -3.33 19.55 -15.97
N ASN A 426 -2.93 20.23 -17.06
CA ASN A 426 -3.18 21.66 -17.21
C ASN A 426 -4.68 22.01 -17.23
N VAL A 427 -5.48 21.20 -17.92
CA VAL A 427 -6.94 21.37 -17.99
C VAL A 427 -7.58 21.15 -16.61
N THR A 428 -7.19 20.10 -15.90
CA THR A 428 -7.71 19.79 -14.56
C THR A 428 -7.34 20.88 -13.54
N TYR A 429 -6.09 21.36 -13.56
CA TYR A 429 -5.63 22.43 -12.66
C TYR A 429 -6.31 23.77 -12.97
N THR A 430 -6.57 24.07 -14.24
CA THR A 430 -7.41 25.23 -14.63
C THR A 430 -8.82 25.08 -14.06
N GLY A 431 -9.38 23.87 -14.11
CA GLY A 431 -10.63 23.52 -13.44
C GLY A 431 -10.59 23.81 -11.94
N TYR A 432 -9.59 23.31 -11.21
CA TYR A 432 -9.45 23.58 -9.77
C TYR A 432 -9.28 25.07 -9.44
N ALA A 433 -8.52 25.81 -10.25
CA ALA A 433 -8.37 27.26 -10.11
C ALA A 433 -9.72 27.98 -10.29
N LEU A 434 -10.53 27.58 -11.29
CA LEU A 434 -11.88 28.12 -11.49
C LEU A 434 -12.86 27.69 -10.39
N LEU A 435 -12.72 26.49 -9.83
CA LEU A 435 -13.54 26.03 -8.69
C LEU A 435 -13.30 26.94 -7.49
N PHE A 436 -12.02 27.16 -7.15
CA PHE A 436 -11.63 28.07 -6.06
C PHE A 436 -12.11 29.49 -6.32
N LEU A 437 -11.89 30.02 -7.53
CA LEU A 437 -12.37 31.33 -7.94
C LEU A 437 -13.90 31.43 -7.84
N GLY A 438 -14.64 30.41 -8.24
CA GLY A 438 -16.10 30.35 -8.16
C GLY A 438 -16.61 30.43 -6.72
N ILE A 439 -15.95 29.73 -5.79
CA ILE A 439 -16.24 29.79 -4.35
C ILE A 439 -15.93 31.20 -3.82
N LEU A 440 -14.75 31.74 -4.12
CA LEU A 440 -14.34 33.07 -3.65
C LEU A 440 -15.29 34.16 -4.16
N LEU A 441 -15.59 34.18 -5.46
CA LEU A 441 -16.53 35.13 -6.05
C LEU A 441 -17.95 34.97 -5.48
N SER A 442 -18.35 33.78 -5.02
CA SER A 442 -19.67 33.57 -4.41
C SER A 442 -19.87 34.35 -3.09
N LEU A 443 -18.79 34.63 -2.36
CA LEU A 443 -18.80 35.46 -1.15
C LEU A 443 -19.08 36.93 -1.51
N PHE A 444 -18.58 37.38 -2.66
CA PHE A 444 -18.69 38.76 -3.12
C PHE A 444 -19.93 39.04 -4.00
N ASN A 445 -20.51 38.02 -4.63
CA ASN A 445 -21.66 38.20 -5.53
C ASN A 445 -22.97 38.43 -4.75
N PRO A 446 -23.62 39.60 -4.87
CA PRO A 446 -24.89 39.91 -4.20
C PRO A 446 -26.04 38.93 -4.53
N ASN A 447 -25.97 38.27 -5.68
CA ASN A 447 -26.98 37.33 -6.15
C ASN A 447 -26.68 35.86 -5.82
N SER A 448 -25.57 35.58 -5.11
CA SER A 448 -25.19 34.22 -4.74
C SER A 448 -26.20 33.60 -3.76
N ARG A 449 -26.32 32.27 -3.79
CA ARG A 449 -27.13 31.54 -2.80
C ARG A 449 -26.65 31.79 -1.38
N PHE A 450 -25.34 31.94 -1.19
CA PHE A 450 -24.73 32.27 0.10
C PHE A 450 -25.27 33.59 0.66
N ARG A 451 -25.24 34.68 -0.12
CA ARG A 451 -25.79 35.97 0.33
C ARG A 451 -27.31 35.97 0.43
N LYS A 452 -28.02 35.24 -0.45
CA LYS A 452 -29.48 35.07 -0.32
C LYS A 452 -29.85 34.36 0.98
N LEU A 453 -29.15 33.28 1.33
CA LEU A 453 -29.35 32.57 2.58
C LEU A 453 -29.02 33.47 3.78
N GLY A 454 -27.92 34.24 3.70
CA GLY A 454 -27.58 35.23 4.73
C GLY A 454 -28.65 36.33 4.90
N ARG A 455 -29.26 36.80 3.80
CA ARG A 455 -30.38 37.76 3.85
C ARG A 455 -31.65 37.14 4.41
N GLN A 456 -32.04 35.94 3.97
CA GLN A 456 -33.19 35.21 4.54
C GLN A 456 -33.01 34.96 6.04
N LEU A 457 -31.80 34.65 6.48
CA LEU A 457 -31.46 34.51 7.90
C LEU A 457 -31.56 35.85 8.67
N ALA A 458 -31.24 36.98 8.02
CA ALA A 458 -31.37 38.31 8.61
C ALA A 458 -32.83 38.80 8.65
N GLU A 459 -33.61 38.53 7.59
CA GLU A 459 -35.01 38.94 7.40
C GLU A 459 -35.99 38.19 8.30
N THR A 460 -35.66 36.96 8.70
CA THR A 460 -36.48 36.19 9.65
C THR A 460 -36.51 36.79 11.07
N GLY A 461 -35.75 37.86 11.33
CA GLY A 461 -35.75 38.56 12.63
C GLY A 461 -35.08 37.78 13.76
N ILE A 462 -34.46 36.64 13.45
CA ILE A 462 -33.79 35.74 14.39
C ILE A 462 -32.24 35.81 14.36
N PRO A 463 -31.53 36.86 13.86
CA PRO A 463 -30.07 36.78 13.74
C PRO A 463 -29.36 36.74 15.11
N GLY A 464 -29.88 37.45 16.13
CA GLY A 464 -29.31 37.42 17.48
C GLY A 464 -29.63 36.15 18.25
N LYS A 465 -30.89 35.68 18.20
CA LYS A 465 -31.33 34.47 18.92
C LYS A 465 -30.86 33.18 18.24
N MET A 466 -30.77 33.11 16.91
CA MET A 466 -30.22 31.93 16.21
C MET A 466 -28.71 31.84 16.31
N ALA A 467 -27.97 32.95 16.20
CA ALA A 467 -26.54 32.90 16.48
C ALA A 467 -26.31 32.45 17.91
N MET A 468 -27.11 32.92 18.87
CA MET A 468 -27.08 32.44 20.26
C MET A 468 -27.53 30.98 20.42
N ILE A 469 -28.51 30.48 19.67
CA ILE A 469 -28.93 29.07 19.72
C ILE A 469 -27.90 28.16 19.05
N VAL A 470 -27.35 28.52 17.89
CA VAL A 470 -26.29 27.78 17.20
C VAL A 470 -25.00 27.81 18.02
N LEU A 471 -24.69 28.95 18.64
CA LEU A 471 -23.58 29.08 19.58
C LEU A 471 -23.87 28.33 20.88
N ALA A 472 -25.09 28.34 21.43
CA ALA A 472 -25.45 27.62 22.66
C ALA A 472 -25.61 26.11 22.45
N VAL A 473 -26.06 25.65 21.28
CA VAL A 473 -26.11 24.25 20.87
C VAL A 473 -24.70 23.77 20.60
N GLY A 474 -23.92 24.53 19.83
CA GLY A 474 -22.51 24.23 19.58
C GLY A 474 -21.67 24.24 20.86
N MET A 475 -21.84 25.25 21.72
CA MET A 475 -21.16 25.35 23.00
C MET A 475 -21.68 24.28 23.96
N GLY A 476 -22.99 24.00 24.01
CA GLY A 476 -23.58 22.90 24.76
C GLY A 476 -23.00 21.54 24.36
N LEU A 477 -22.85 21.25 23.08
CA LEU A 477 -22.21 20.03 22.55
C LEU A 477 -20.69 19.99 22.71
N CYS A 478 -20.01 21.14 22.79
CA CYS A 478 -18.61 21.19 23.22
C CYS A 478 -18.47 20.98 24.74
N MET A 479 -19.49 21.35 25.51
CA MET A 479 -19.55 21.21 26.96
C MET A 479 -20.03 19.83 27.41
N THR A 480 -20.65 19.00 26.55
CA THR A 480 -20.99 17.59 26.89
C THR A 480 -19.77 16.67 27.07
N GLY A 481 -18.55 17.22 26.99
CA GLY A 481 -17.30 16.57 27.40
C GLY A 481 -16.51 17.32 28.47
N ILE A 482 -17.03 18.42 29.00
CA ILE A 482 -16.57 18.98 30.28
C ILE A 482 -17.45 18.33 31.34
N PRO A 483 -16.92 17.48 32.24
CA PRO A 483 -17.72 17.03 33.37
C PRO A 483 -18.29 18.28 34.07
N ALA A 484 -19.61 18.34 34.21
CA ALA A 484 -20.27 19.31 35.07
C ALA A 484 -19.82 18.99 36.50
N GLY A 485 -18.71 19.61 36.91
CA GLY A 485 -17.93 19.08 38.02
C GLY A 485 -16.89 20.06 38.52
N ALA A 486 -17.33 21.24 38.95
CA ALA A 486 -16.66 21.89 40.08
C ALA A 486 -16.76 21.05 41.38
N GLN A 487 -17.50 19.93 41.34
CA GLN A 487 -17.56 18.88 42.37
C GLN A 487 -16.73 17.62 42.04
N ASP A 488 -16.10 17.52 40.86
CA ASP A 488 -15.28 16.33 40.48
C ASP A 488 -13.81 16.45 40.93
N LEU A 489 -13.51 17.46 41.77
CA LEU A 489 -12.24 17.58 42.49
C LEU A 489 -12.25 16.77 43.81
N GLN A 490 -13.29 15.96 44.06
CA GLN A 490 -13.49 15.34 45.36
C GLN A 490 -14.11 13.94 45.33
N GLU A 491 -14.01 13.19 44.22
CA GLU A 491 -14.03 11.73 44.34
C GLU A 491 -12.60 11.26 44.66
N LYS A 492 -12.30 11.29 45.95
CA LYS A 492 -11.13 10.66 46.53
C LYS A 492 -11.35 9.14 46.37
N GLN A 493 -11.06 8.59 45.19
CA GLN A 493 -10.81 7.16 45.06
C GLN A 493 -9.48 6.92 45.78
N GLU A 494 -9.59 6.58 47.06
CA GLU A 494 -8.45 6.10 47.85
C GLU A 494 -7.74 5.01 47.04
N HIS A 495 -6.42 5.14 46.87
CA HIS A 495 -5.53 4.24 46.11
C HIS A 495 -5.49 4.40 44.57
N GLU A 496 -5.89 5.55 44.01
CA GLU A 496 -5.59 5.90 42.60
C GLU A 496 -4.41 6.88 42.46
N ILE A 497 -3.70 6.79 41.32
CA ILE A 497 -2.55 7.66 41.01
C ILE A 497 -2.99 9.12 40.99
N HIS A 498 -2.33 9.97 41.78
CA HIS A 498 -2.67 11.37 41.90
C HIS A 498 -2.56 12.10 40.55
N ALA A 499 -3.62 12.82 40.16
CA ALA A 499 -3.73 13.42 38.84
C ALA A 499 -2.64 14.47 38.53
N LEU A 500 -2.11 15.17 39.55
CA LEU A 500 -0.99 16.09 39.36
C LEU A 500 0.31 15.35 39.08
N HIS A 501 0.57 14.24 39.79
CA HIS A 501 1.76 13.42 39.55
C HIS A 501 1.71 12.79 38.15
N ALA A 502 0.56 12.22 37.75
CA ALA A 502 0.38 11.67 36.40
C ALA A 502 0.60 12.73 35.29
N ARG A 503 0.24 14.00 35.54
CA ARG A 503 0.55 15.08 34.60
C ARG A 503 2.05 15.35 34.51
N ALA A 504 2.75 15.37 35.65
CA ALA A 504 4.20 15.54 35.67
C ALA A 504 4.91 14.39 34.94
N PHE A 505 4.41 13.16 35.08
CA PHE A 505 4.87 11.97 34.34
C PHE A 505 4.66 12.14 32.83
N GLY A 506 3.49 12.64 32.41
CA GLY A 506 3.18 12.92 31.01
C GLY A 506 4.08 13.97 30.34
N GLU A 507 4.79 14.80 31.12
CA GLU A 507 5.78 15.77 30.61
C GLU A 507 7.14 15.15 30.27
N LEU A 508 7.44 13.94 30.77
CA LEU A 508 8.65 13.24 30.34
C LEU A 508 8.64 13.05 28.83
N LEU A 509 9.83 13.01 28.24
CA LEU A 509 9.97 12.71 26.83
C LEU A 509 10.22 11.22 26.62
N VAL A 510 9.81 10.72 25.48
CA VAL A 510 10.03 9.34 25.04
C VAL A 510 10.32 9.35 23.54
N GLN A 511 11.28 8.54 23.11
CA GLN A 511 11.52 8.28 21.69
C GLN A 511 10.65 7.09 21.26
N ASP A 512 9.79 7.26 20.27
CA ASP A 512 9.08 6.09 19.73
C ASP A 512 9.99 5.20 18.87
N TYR A 513 9.49 4.02 18.47
CA TYR A 513 10.23 3.09 17.61
C TYR A 513 10.49 3.64 16.19
N GLN A 514 9.86 4.76 15.83
CA GLN A 514 10.13 5.53 14.62
C GLN A 514 11.07 6.70 14.91
N GLY A 515 11.79 6.71 16.04
CA GLY A 515 12.80 7.70 16.39
C GLY A 515 12.29 9.11 16.74
N ARG A 516 10.98 9.35 16.77
CA ARG A 516 10.43 10.65 17.14
C ARG A 516 10.41 10.79 18.66
N VAL A 517 11.06 11.85 19.15
CA VAL A 517 10.94 12.28 20.56
C VAL A 517 9.65 13.06 20.76
N LYS A 518 8.79 12.59 21.66
CA LYS A 518 7.49 13.21 21.98
C LYS A 518 7.19 13.15 23.49
N PRO A 519 6.28 13.98 24.00
CA PRO A 519 5.83 13.87 25.38
C PRO A 519 5.17 12.52 25.65
N LEU A 520 5.37 11.98 26.85
CA LEU A 520 4.79 10.72 27.28
C LEU A 520 3.26 10.80 27.37
N ASN A 521 2.71 12.00 27.59
CA ASN A 521 1.28 12.30 27.40
C ASN A 521 0.77 11.84 26.02
N THR A 522 1.53 12.07 24.94
CA THR A 522 1.16 11.62 23.60
C THR A 522 1.19 10.10 23.51
N LEU A 523 2.27 9.47 23.98
CA LEU A 523 2.42 8.01 23.97
C LEU A 523 1.31 7.31 24.77
N ALA A 524 1.06 7.75 26.01
CA ALA A 524 0.01 7.21 26.87
C ALA A 524 -1.37 7.31 26.20
N SER A 525 -1.65 8.46 25.57
CA SER A 525 -2.88 8.68 24.82
C SER A 525 -3.01 7.78 23.59
N GLU A 526 -1.92 7.54 22.86
CA GLU A 526 -1.87 6.60 21.74
C GLU A 526 -2.10 5.16 22.19
N VAL A 527 -1.42 4.71 23.25
CA VAL A 527 -1.57 3.38 23.84
C VAL A 527 -3.02 3.14 24.24
N LEU A 528 -3.63 4.04 25.02
CA LEU A 528 -5.01 3.86 25.47
C LEU A 528 -6.01 3.85 24.30
N ARG A 529 -5.84 4.73 23.30
CA ARG A 529 -6.68 4.72 22.10
C ARG A 529 -6.48 3.47 21.26
N LYS A 530 -5.28 2.91 21.18
CA LYS A 530 -4.98 1.71 20.38
C LYS A 530 -5.50 0.44 21.05
N VAL A 531 -5.26 0.30 22.35
CA VAL A 531 -5.63 -0.87 23.16
C VAL A 531 -7.13 -0.86 23.49
N ALA A 532 -7.62 0.21 24.13
CA ALA A 532 -8.99 0.26 24.65
C ALA A 532 -10.01 0.91 23.71
N ARG A 533 -9.55 1.64 22.67
CA ARG A 533 -10.39 2.52 21.83
C ARG A 533 -11.16 3.57 22.65
N LYS A 534 -10.58 4.02 23.76
CA LYS A 534 -11.13 5.04 24.65
C LYS A 534 -10.12 6.16 24.89
N THR A 535 -10.59 7.33 25.32
CA THR A 535 -9.74 8.46 25.76
C THR A 535 -9.56 8.52 27.28
N ARG A 536 -10.37 7.77 28.02
CA ARG A 536 -10.32 7.56 29.48
C ARG A 536 -10.73 6.13 29.79
N LEU A 537 -10.26 5.57 30.90
CA LEU A 537 -10.63 4.24 31.37
C LEU A 537 -10.95 4.33 32.86
N ASN A 538 -12.16 3.93 33.26
CA ASN A 538 -12.61 3.99 34.66
C ASN A 538 -12.36 5.36 35.32
N GLY A 539 -12.72 6.46 34.63
CA GLY A 539 -12.48 7.84 35.12
C GLY A 539 -11.05 8.35 34.89
N MET A 540 -10.05 7.47 34.90
CA MET A 540 -8.63 7.81 34.76
C MET A 540 -8.26 8.36 33.38
N ASN A 541 -7.31 9.31 33.37
CA ASN A 541 -6.66 9.81 32.16
C ASN A 541 -5.62 8.80 31.64
N PRO A 542 -5.14 8.93 30.38
CA PRO A 542 -4.20 7.99 29.80
C PRO A 542 -2.89 7.83 30.58
N GLU A 543 -2.39 8.89 31.21
CA GLU A 543 -1.17 8.88 32.00
C GLU A 543 -1.32 8.06 33.28
N GLN A 544 -2.43 8.23 33.99
CA GLN A 544 -2.78 7.43 35.16
C GLN A 544 -2.90 5.94 34.79
N VAL A 545 -3.52 5.64 33.64
CA VAL A 545 -3.63 4.26 33.16
C VAL A 545 -2.25 3.67 32.86
N MET A 546 -1.43 4.36 32.07
CA MET A 546 -0.11 3.86 31.70
C MET A 546 0.82 3.72 32.90
N LEU A 547 0.85 4.72 33.80
CA LEU A 547 1.66 4.66 35.01
C LEU A 547 1.16 3.57 35.96
N GLY A 548 -0.16 3.36 36.04
CA GLY A 548 -0.75 2.27 36.80
C GLY A 548 -0.31 0.90 36.28
N MET A 549 -0.38 0.70 34.97
CA MET A 549 0.09 -0.53 34.32
C MET A 549 1.56 -0.83 34.64
N MET A 550 2.40 0.19 34.73
CA MET A 550 3.82 0.04 35.03
C MET A 550 4.09 -0.18 36.52
N ALA A 551 3.39 0.55 37.39
CA ALA A 551 3.58 0.47 38.84
C ALA A 551 3.06 -0.86 39.40
N ASP A 552 1.90 -1.35 38.93
CA ASP A 552 1.31 -2.61 39.38
C ASP A 552 0.82 -3.48 38.19
N PRO A 553 1.75 -4.13 37.46
CA PRO A 553 1.39 -4.96 36.31
C PRO A 553 0.43 -6.09 36.68
N ILE A 554 0.55 -6.67 37.88
CA ILE A 554 -0.26 -7.81 38.32
C ILE A 554 -1.74 -7.41 38.38
N LYS A 555 -2.05 -6.30 39.06
CA LYS A 555 -3.42 -5.78 39.13
C LYS A 555 -3.93 -5.39 37.74
N TRP A 556 -3.13 -4.67 36.96
CA TRP A 556 -3.58 -4.13 35.68
C TRP A 556 -3.79 -5.18 34.58
N GLN A 557 -3.10 -6.31 34.64
CA GLN A 557 -3.35 -7.44 33.73
C GLN A 557 -4.74 -8.07 33.91
N THR A 558 -5.40 -7.85 35.06
CA THR A 558 -6.77 -8.31 35.32
C THR A 558 -7.85 -7.37 34.76
N ILE A 559 -7.51 -6.12 34.43
CA ILE A 559 -8.48 -5.11 34.02
C ILE A 559 -8.89 -5.33 32.55
N PRO A 560 -10.19 -5.42 32.24
CA PRO A 560 -10.67 -5.65 30.87
C PRO A 560 -10.52 -4.38 30.01
N MET A 561 -9.33 -4.18 29.44
CA MET A 561 -9.01 -3.01 28.62
C MET A 561 -8.75 -3.32 27.14
N VAL A 562 -8.41 -4.57 26.79
CA VAL A 562 -8.02 -4.92 25.41
C VAL A 562 -9.28 -5.04 24.56
N LYS A 563 -9.44 -4.15 23.59
CA LYS A 563 -10.59 -4.15 22.69
C LYS A 563 -10.62 -5.43 21.86
N VAL A 564 -11.75 -6.12 21.85
CA VAL A 564 -12.05 -7.24 20.95
C VAL A 564 -13.30 -6.88 20.14
N SER A 565 -13.20 -6.93 18.81
CA SER A 565 -14.30 -6.47 17.92
C SER A 565 -15.01 -7.62 17.20
N HIS A 566 -14.38 -8.79 17.08
CA HIS A 566 -14.90 -9.92 16.31
C HIS A 566 -15.53 -10.99 17.25
N PRO A 567 -16.76 -11.45 16.99
CA PRO A 567 -17.44 -12.45 17.82
C PRO A 567 -16.65 -13.75 18.00
N GLY A 568 -16.05 -14.28 16.93
CA GLY A 568 -15.24 -15.51 17.02
C GLY A 568 -14.01 -15.40 17.95
N ILE A 569 -13.43 -14.20 18.11
CA ILE A 569 -12.34 -14.00 19.10
C ILE A 569 -12.92 -13.94 20.50
N ALA A 570 -14.09 -13.30 20.65
CA ALA A 570 -14.78 -13.23 21.93
C ALA A 570 -15.19 -14.62 22.44
N GLU A 571 -15.58 -15.53 21.53
CA GLU A 571 -15.87 -16.93 21.84
C GLU A 571 -14.62 -17.69 22.29
N ILE A 572 -13.48 -17.55 21.59
CA ILE A 572 -12.20 -18.16 21.99
C ILE A 572 -11.79 -17.71 23.40
N LEU A 573 -11.97 -16.43 23.72
CA LEU A 573 -11.59 -15.83 25.01
C LEU A 573 -12.68 -15.97 26.09
N ASN A 574 -13.83 -16.55 25.75
CA ASN A 574 -15.01 -16.65 26.62
C ASN A 574 -15.41 -15.31 27.27
N ILE A 575 -15.56 -14.25 26.45
CA ILE A 575 -16.00 -12.93 26.91
C ILE A 575 -17.38 -12.57 26.34
N GLU A 576 -18.24 -12.01 27.20
CA GLU A 576 -19.57 -11.49 26.79
C GLU A 576 -19.50 -10.04 26.27
N GLY A 577 -18.39 -9.35 26.59
CA GLY A 577 -18.17 -7.94 26.29
C GLY A 577 -17.34 -7.70 25.03
N LYS A 578 -17.02 -6.42 24.81
CA LYS A 578 -16.10 -6.01 23.74
C LYS A 578 -14.68 -5.71 24.23
N HIS A 579 -14.37 -6.08 25.47
CA HIS A 579 -13.08 -5.83 26.11
C HIS A 579 -12.70 -7.07 26.92
N ALA A 580 -11.45 -7.51 26.76
CA ALA A 580 -10.85 -8.60 27.52
C ALA A 580 -9.70 -8.07 28.39
N SER A 581 -9.42 -8.73 29.50
CA SER A 581 -8.22 -8.49 30.29
C SER A 581 -7.01 -9.15 29.64
N PHE A 582 -5.80 -8.74 30.03
CA PHE A 582 -4.58 -9.35 29.48
C PHE A 582 -4.48 -10.84 29.86
N LEU A 583 -4.86 -11.19 31.09
CA LEU A 583 -4.82 -12.59 31.55
C LEU A 583 -5.80 -13.50 30.81
N GLN A 584 -6.93 -12.98 30.32
CA GLN A 584 -7.92 -13.77 29.57
C GLN A 584 -7.40 -14.33 28.24
N PHE A 585 -6.23 -13.88 27.76
CA PHE A 585 -5.59 -14.41 26.57
C PHE A 585 -4.70 -15.62 26.82
N PHE A 586 -4.50 -16.00 28.07
CA PHE A 586 -3.62 -17.09 28.46
C PHE A 586 -4.40 -18.16 29.20
N ASP A 587 -4.18 -19.42 28.83
CA ASP A 587 -4.79 -20.57 29.49
C ASP A 587 -4.19 -20.74 30.90
N PRO A 588 -4.97 -20.62 31.99
CA PRO A 588 -4.45 -20.76 33.35
C PRO A 588 -3.94 -22.17 33.68
N ASP A 589 -4.42 -23.20 32.98
CA ASP A 589 -4.16 -24.61 33.29
C ASP A 589 -3.08 -25.25 32.41
N LYS A 590 -2.75 -24.63 31.26
CA LYS A 590 -1.74 -25.12 30.29
C LYS A 590 -0.56 -24.17 30.15
N GLU A 591 0.32 -24.09 31.15
CA GLU A 591 1.56 -23.29 31.12
C GLU A 591 1.39 -21.84 30.61
N ARG A 592 0.22 -21.23 30.77
CA ARG A 592 -0.11 -19.91 30.17
C ARG A 592 0.09 -19.89 28.65
N SER A 593 -0.36 -20.93 27.95
CA SER A 593 -0.39 -20.95 26.50
C SER A 593 -1.25 -19.81 25.94
N TYR A 594 -0.77 -19.14 24.89
CA TYR A 594 -1.44 -17.98 24.29
C TYR A 594 -2.60 -18.46 23.39
N LEU A 595 -3.84 -18.17 23.80
CA LEU A 595 -5.06 -18.78 23.25
C LEU A 595 -5.31 -18.49 21.76
N ILE A 596 -4.79 -17.39 21.23
CA ILE A 596 -4.95 -17.01 19.81
C ILE A 596 -3.67 -17.17 18.98
N GLY A 597 -2.61 -17.78 19.55
CA GLY A 597 -1.29 -17.83 18.92
C GLY A 597 -1.26 -18.59 17.59
N GLU A 598 -2.00 -19.69 17.48
CA GLU A 598 -2.09 -20.49 16.24
C GLU A 598 -2.74 -19.67 15.11
N GLN A 599 -3.86 -19.02 15.40
CA GLN A 599 -4.60 -18.19 14.46
C GLN A 599 -3.81 -16.94 14.05
N VAL A 600 -3.00 -16.38 14.96
CA VAL A 600 -2.05 -15.30 14.64
C VAL A 600 -1.01 -15.79 13.62
N GLY A 601 -0.42 -16.98 13.86
CA GLY A 601 0.51 -17.60 12.91
C GLY A 601 -0.10 -17.85 11.54
N ASP A 602 -1.33 -18.37 11.47
CA ASP A 602 -2.08 -18.55 10.22
C ASP A 602 -2.35 -17.23 9.50
N ALA A 603 -2.77 -16.19 10.23
CA ALA A 603 -3.05 -14.89 9.68
C ALA A 603 -1.80 -14.19 9.13
N HIS A 604 -0.64 -14.35 9.78
CA HIS A 604 0.64 -13.83 9.28
C HIS A 604 1.10 -14.52 8.00
N ARG A 605 0.86 -15.83 7.84
CA ARG A 605 1.19 -16.59 6.62
C ARG A 605 0.36 -16.17 5.40
N LYS A 606 -0.84 -15.62 5.62
CA LYS A 606 -1.71 -15.09 4.55
C LYS A 606 -1.25 -13.70 4.10
N LYS A 607 -1.32 -13.43 2.79
CA LYS A 607 -1.14 -12.07 2.25
C LYS A 607 -2.24 -11.14 2.72
N SER A 608 -1.98 -9.83 2.78
CA SER A 608 -2.99 -8.87 3.26
C SER A 608 -4.32 -8.92 2.48
N SER A 609 -4.28 -9.27 1.19
CA SER A 609 -5.46 -9.43 0.33
C SER A 609 -6.21 -10.75 0.55
N GLU A 610 -5.55 -11.76 1.11
CA GLU A 610 -6.12 -13.10 1.36
C GLU A 610 -6.58 -13.26 2.82
N ARG A 611 -6.33 -12.24 3.67
CA ARG A 611 -6.76 -12.22 5.06
C ARG A 611 -8.26 -11.94 5.14
N SER A 612 -8.98 -12.84 5.80
CA SER A 612 -10.38 -12.60 6.15
C SER A 612 -10.51 -11.46 7.18
N LYS A 613 -11.75 -11.01 7.43
CA LYS A 613 -12.03 -10.05 8.51
C LYS A 613 -11.64 -10.60 9.89
N PHE A 614 -11.77 -11.91 10.09
CA PHE A 614 -11.31 -12.58 11.31
C PHE A 614 -9.78 -12.51 11.43
N ASP A 615 -9.05 -12.91 10.38
CA ASP A 615 -7.57 -12.86 10.35
C ASP A 615 -7.06 -11.45 10.64
N THR A 616 -7.68 -10.44 10.02
CA THR A 616 -7.31 -9.03 10.23
C THR A 616 -7.56 -8.57 11.66
N GLU A 617 -8.67 -8.97 12.29
CA GLU A 617 -8.93 -8.58 13.68
C GLU A 617 -8.07 -9.37 14.67
N ILE A 618 -7.75 -10.64 14.40
CA ILE A 618 -6.78 -11.44 15.17
C ILE A 618 -5.45 -10.70 15.27
N LEU A 619 -4.89 -10.27 14.13
CA LEU A 619 -3.61 -9.54 14.10
C LEU A 619 -3.69 -8.19 14.86
N ARG A 620 -4.82 -7.51 14.80
CA ARG A 620 -5.02 -6.25 15.54
C ARG A 620 -5.13 -6.47 17.05
N VAL A 621 -5.72 -7.59 17.47
CA VAL A 621 -5.83 -7.95 18.90
C VAL A 621 -4.45 -8.37 19.42
N ASP A 622 -3.69 -9.16 18.65
CA ASP A 622 -2.29 -9.49 18.93
C ASP A 622 -1.41 -8.24 19.07
N GLU A 623 -1.53 -7.28 18.15
CA GLU A 623 -0.82 -5.98 18.26
C GLU A 623 -1.15 -5.26 19.58
N ARG A 624 -2.42 -5.25 20.00
CA ARG A 624 -2.84 -4.65 21.29
C ARG A 624 -2.23 -5.39 22.48
N MET A 625 -2.14 -6.71 22.41
CA MET A 625 -1.52 -7.54 23.45
C MET A 625 -0.01 -7.27 23.55
N ASN A 626 0.68 -7.20 22.41
CA ASN A 626 2.09 -6.83 22.36
C ASN A 626 2.35 -5.43 22.93
N ILE A 627 1.47 -4.45 22.65
CA ILE A 627 1.56 -3.12 23.27
C ILE A 627 1.42 -3.21 24.79
N CYS A 628 0.41 -3.92 25.31
CA CYS A 628 0.25 -4.12 26.76
C CYS A 628 1.49 -4.77 27.37
N TYR A 629 2.01 -5.83 26.74
CA TYR A 629 3.22 -6.51 27.18
C TYR A 629 4.45 -5.58 27.21
N MET A 630 4.62 -4.74 26.18
CA MET A 630 5.71 -3.75 26.16
C MET A 630 5.57 -2.68 27.24
N VAL A 631 4.33 -2.31 27.64
CA VAL A 631 4.11 -1.40 28.77
C VAL A 631 4.45 -2.10 30.10
N TYR A 632 3.93 -3.32 30.32
CA TYR A 632 4.17 -4.08 31.55
C TYR A 632 5.64 -4.43 31.77
N SER A 633 6.35 -4.77 30.70
CA SER A 633 7.78 -5.00 30.76
C SER A 633 8.58 -3.71 30.88
N GLY A 634 8.02 -2.54 30.52
CA GLY A 634 8.76 -1.27 30.45
C GLY A 634 9.56 -1.10 29.15
N ASN A 635 9.52 -2.06 28.23
CA ASN A 635 10.20 -1.98 26.93
C ASN A 635 9.68 -0.85 26.04
N LEU A 636 8.43 -0.42 26.22
CA LEU A 636 7.85 0.70 25.47
C LEU A 636 8.47 2.06 25.87
N LEU A 637 9.07 2.17 27.05
CA LEU A 637 9.56 3.44 27.60
C LEU A 637 11.02 3.70 27.23
N ARG A 638 11.27 4.07 25.97
CA ARG A 638 12.58 4.60 25.56
C ARG A 638 12.78 6.03 26.08
N ILE A 639 13.05 6.15 27.38
CA ILE A 639 13.11 7.41 28.13
C ILE A 639 14.54 7.79 28.56
N LEU A 640 15.53 6.93 28.32
CA LEU A 640 16.92 7.09 28.73
C LEU A 640 17.78 7.41 27.49
N PRO A 641 18.12 8.69 27.23
CA PRO A 641 18.86 9.08 26.02
C PRO A 641 20.32 8.66 26.09
N ASP A 642 20.83 7.96 25.07
CA ASP A 642 22.26 7.75 24.88
C ASP A 642 22.88 8.88 24.07
N ARG A 643 23.82 9.59 24.70
CA ARG A 643 24.52 10.72 24.08
C ARG A 643 25.63 10.25 23.13
N ASP A 644 26.24 9.12 23.42
CA ASP A 644 27.44 8.64 22.73
C ASP A 644 27.09 7.72 21.55
N ASP A 645 25.83 7.28 21.46
CA ASP A 645 25.30 6.54 20.31
C ASP A 645 25.26 7.43 19.03
N PRO A 646 25.92 7.04 17.93
CA PRO A 646 25.90 7.78 16.67
C PRO A 646 24.49 8.01 16.11
N TYR A 647 23.55 7.12 16.44
CA TYR A 647 22.15 7.18 16.02
C TYR A 647 21.23 7.88 17.03
N GLN A 648 21.78 8.41 18.14
CA GLN A 648 21.08 9.12 19.20
C GLN A 648 19.86 8.35 19.74
N THR A 649 20.06 7.06 19.98
CA THR A 649 19.05 6.14 20.46
C THR A 649 18.69 6.41 21.92
N TRP A 650 17.39 6.37 22.25
CA TRP A 650 16.93 6.34 23.62
C TRP A 650 16.55 4.90 23.97
N HIS A 651 16.96 4.47 25.14
CA HIS A 651 16.80 3.09 25.60
C HIS A 651 15.70 2.97 26.64
N SER A 652 15.15 1.76 26.72
CA SER A 652 14.26 1.37 27.80
C SER A 652 15.05 0.99 29.05
N PRO A 653 14.44 1.06 30.25
CA PRO A 653 15.09 0.62 31.50
C PRO A 653 15.66 -0.82 31.45
N ASN A 654 15.08 -1.70 30.62
CA ASN A 654 15.56 -3.09 30.48
C ASN A 654 16.71 -3.25 29.48
N THR A 655 16.81 -2.34 28.50
CA THR A 655 17.83 -2.43 27.44
C THR A 655 19.09 -1.66 27.79
N ILE A 656 19.05 -0.83 28.84
CA ILE A 656 20.15 0.06 29.19
C ILE A 656 21.31 -0.64 29.91
N GLN A 657 21.07 -1.81 30.52
CA GLN A 657 22.10 -2.57 31.25
C GLN A 657 23.29 -3.00 30.36
N SER A 658 23.11 -3.05 29.04
CA SER A 658 24.17 -3.41 28.08
C SER A 658 24.89 -2.23 27.43
N VAL A 659 24.53 -0.98 27.75
CA VAL A 659 24.94 0.20 26.96
C VAL A 659 25.84 1.17 27.74
N TYR A 660 25.55 1.50 29.00
CA TYR A 660 26.37 2.46 29.77
C TYR A 660 27.48 1.80 30.59
N THR A 661 28.66 2.44 30.59
CA THR A 661 29.78 2.12 31.49
C THR A 661 30.09 3.32 32.40
N GLY A 662 30.31 3.12 33.70
CA GLY A 662 30.63 4.19 34.68
C GLY A 662 29.50 4.58 35.66
N GLU A 663 29.64 5.72 36.36
CA GLU A 663 28.69 6.18 37.40
C GLU A 663 27.29 6.51 36.86
N ASP A 664 27.19 7.06 35.64
CA ASP A 664 25.90 7.34 34.98
C ASP A 664 25.12 6.05 34.64
N SER A 665 25.80 4.89 34.57
CA SER A 665 25.19 3.56 34.35
C SER A 665 24.36 3.10 35.56
N LEU A 666 24.89 3.30 36.79
CA LEU A 666 24.18 2.93 38.02
C LEU A 666 22.91 3.76 38.22
N PHE A 667 22.96 5.05 37.85
CA PHE A 667 21.78 5.92 37.87
C PHE A 667 20.77 5.49 36.80
N ALA A 668 21.16 5.37 35.54
CA ALA A 668 20.26 5.07 34.43
C ALA A 668 19.57 3.70 34.57
N VAL A 669 20.24 2.71 35.14
CA VAL A 669 19.68 1.36 35.38
C VAL A 669 18.64 1.37 36.51
N ASN A 670 18.87 2.14 37.57
CA ASN A 670 18.05 2.03 38.80
C ASN A 670 16.97 3.11 38.92
N ILE A 671 17.14 4.28 38.30
CA ILE A 671 16.25 5.43 38.51
C ILE A 671 14.79 5.14 38.17
N THR A 672 14.52 4.34 37.13
CA THR A 672 13.13 4.00 36.78
C THR A 672 12.51 3.03 37.79
N GLN A 673 13.29 2.10 38.36
CA GLN A 673 12.81 1.21 39.41
C GLN A 673 12.52 2.00 40.69
N LEU A 674 13.44 2.87 41.12
CA LEU A 674 13.26 3.77 42.26
C LEU A 674 12.04 4.69 42.09
N TYR A 675 11.84 5.21 40.88
CA TYR A 675 10.65 6.00 40.55
C TYR A 675 9.37 5.18 40.72
N LEU A 676 9.31 3.97 40.16
CA LEU A 676 8.13 3.09 40.27
C LEU A 676 7.87 2.64 41.71
N GLU A 677 8.91 2.41 42.51
CA GLU A 677 8.79 2.16 43.96
C GLU A 677 8.19 3.36 44.68
N GLY A 678 8.67 4.58 44.39
CA GLY A 678 8.08 5.81 44.93
C GLY A 678 6.62 5.99 44.51
N VAL A 679 6.25 5.60 43.29
CA VAL A 679 4.85 5.62 42.84
C VAL A 679 3.99 4.62 43.60
N ARG A 680 4.48 3.39 43.86
CA ARG A 680 3.76 2.41 44.68
C ARG A 680 3.56 2.91 46.11
N GLU A 681 4.60 3.47 46.71
CA GLU A 681 4.52 4.08 48.04
C GLU A 681 3.49 5.23 48.07
N GLY A 682 3.46 6.07 47.03
CA GLY A 682 2.45 7.13 46.91
C GLY A 682 1.02 6.63 46.69
N ILE A 683 0.84 5.48 46.04
CA ILE A 683 -0.47 4.83 45.91
C ILE A 683 -0.96 4.27 47.26
N GLU A 684 -0.06 3.68 48.05
CA GLU A 684 -0.39 3.04 49.33
C GLU A 684 -0.55 4.03 50.48
N THR A 685 0.37 5.00 50.58
CA THR A 685 0.47 5.92 51.73
C THR A 685 -0.10 7.31 51.45
N GLY A 686 -0.26 7.67 50.17
CA GLY A 686 -0.61 9.02 49.74
C GLY A 686 0.57 10.01 49.69
N ASP A 687 1.79 9.59 50.06
CA ASP A 687 3.00 10.42 49.98
C ASP A 687 3.69 10.27 48.61
N TRP A 688 3.65 11.32 47.81
CA TRP A 688 4.21 11.35 46.44
C TRP A 688 5.62 11.95 46.38
N GLN A 689 6.21 12.38 47.50
CA GLN A 689 7.44 13.16 47.51
C GLN A 689 8.61 12.43 46.83
N LYS A 690 8.81 11.15 47.14
CA LYS A 690 9.86 10.31 46.51
C LYS A 690 9.65 10.15 45.01
N ALA A 691 8.40 9.93 44.59
CA ALA A 691 8.06 9.79 43.17
C ALA A 691 8.34 11.08 42.40
N ASP A 692 7.96 12.24 42.96
CA ASP A 692 8.20 13.56 42.37
C ASP A 692 9.71 13.87 42.26
N GLU A 693 10.49 13.50 43.28
CA GLU A 693 11.94 13.69 43.29
C GLU A 693 12.63 12.87 42.19
N TYR A 694 12.39 11.56 42.12
CA TYR A 694 12.98 10.70 41.08
C TYR A 694 12.54 11.08 39.68
N LEU A 695 11.29 11.52 39.51
CA LEU A 695 10.80 12.06 38.25
C LEU A 695 11.53 13.34 37.84
N GLY A 696 11.86 14.20 38.81
CA GLY A 696 12.71 15.37 38.61
C GLY A 696 14.11 15.00 38.11
N TYR A 697 14.75 14.00 38.72
CA TYR A 697 16.05 13.50 38.28
C TYR A 697 16.02 12.94 36.86
N LEU A 698 14.97 12.21 36.48
CA LEU A 698 14.76 11.75 35.11
C LEU A 698 14.66 12.90 34.10
N LYS A 699 13.94 13.99 34.44
CA LYS A 699 13.83 15.16 33.56
C LYS A 699 15.19 15.84 33.35
N VAL A 700 15.96 16.03 34.43
CA VAL A 700 17.30 16.62 34.34
C VAL A 700 18.25 15.73 33.54
N PHE A 701 18.17 14.41 33.71
CA PHE A 701 18.93 13.45 32.92
C PHE A 701 18.60 13.55 31.43
N GLN A 702 17.31 13.61 31.07
CA GLN A 702 16.87 13.76 29.68
C GLN A 702 17.39 15.07 29.06
N GLU A 703 17.32 16.18 29.79
CA GLU A 703 17.81 17.48 29.33
C GLU A 703 19.33 17.50 29.10
N ARG A 704 20.08 16.79 29.94
CA ARG A 704 21.55 16.72 29.85
C ARG A 704 22.01 15.77 28.74
N MET A 705 21.42 14.59 28.64
CA MET A 705 21.87 13.52 27.74
C MET A 705 21.21 13.58 26.35
N GLY A 706 19.95 14.02 26.27
CA GLY A 706 19.13 14.01 25.06
C GLY A 706 19.06 15.34 24.29
N ALA A 707 19.88 16.34 24.65
CA ALA A 707 19.79 17.71 24.14
C ALA A 707 19.80 17.83 22.60
N GLY A 708 20.45 16.89 21.88
CA GLY A 708 20.62 16.92 20.43
C GLY A 708 19.32 16.79 19.61
N ILE A 709 18.34 16.02 20.10
CA ILE A 709 17.08 15.72 19.39
C ILE A 709 15.82 16.15 20.14
N MET A 710 15.97 16.76 21.32
CA MET A 710 14.84 17.19 22.11
C MET A 710 14.02 18.32 21.42
N PRO A 711 12.69 18.20 21.31
CA PRO A 711 11.86 19.29 20.80
C PRO A 711 11.89 20.48 21.76
N SER A 712 11.67 21.70 21.23
CA SER A 712 11.62 22.90 22.07
C SER A 712 10.49 22.84 23.11
N LYS A 713 10.68 23.48 24.27
CA LYS A 713 9.68 23.50 25.36
C LYS A 713 8.31 24.03 24.89
N GLY A 714 8.28 24.97 23.95
CA GLY A 714 7.04 25.48 23.35
C GLY A 714 6.30 24.41 22.55
N ARG A 715 7.02 23.62 21.75
CA ARG A 715 6.46 22.50 20.97
C ARG A 715 5.92 21.40 21.88
N GLN A 716 6.66 21.04 22.93
CA GLN A 716 6.21 20.07 23.94
C GLN A 716 4.88 20.51 24.59
N LYS A 717 4.79 21.76 25.06
CA LYS A 717 3.57 22.31 25.66
C LYS A 717 2.41 22.36 24.68
N ALA A 718 2.65 22.77 23.44
CA ALA A 718 1.63 22.81 22.40
C ALA A 718 1.06 21.42 22.07
N GLU A 719 1.91 20.40 22.00
CA GLU A 719 1.49 19.02 21.75
C GLU A 719 0.64 18.46 22.91
N MET A 720 1.07 18.67 24.16
CA MET A 720 0.28 18.28 25.33
C MET A 720 -1.07 19.01 25.38
N LEU A 721 -1.10 20.31 25.01
CA LEU A 721 -2.35 21.08 24.93
C LEU A 721 -3.28 20.53 23.85
N TYR A 722 -2.75 20.22 22.66
CA TYR A 722 -3.50 19.63 21.56
C TYR A 722 -4.18 18.32 21.97
N ASN A 723 -3.44 17.43 22.63
CA ASN A 723 -3.96 16.16 23.13
C ASN A 723 -5.06 16.36 24.19
N ARG A 724 -4.88 17.32 25.12
CA ARG A 724 -5.86 17.61 26.18
C ARG A 724 -7.16 18.19 25.65
N ILE A 725 -7.10 19.10 24.68
CA ILE A 725 -8.29 19.72 24.10
C ILE A 725 -9.07 18.71 23.25
N ASN A 726 -8.39 17.71 22.67
CA ASN A 726 -8.99 16.76 21.72
C ASN A 726 -9.77 17.50 20.62
N LEU A 727 -9.10 18.49 20.01
CA LEU A 727 -9.72 19.51 19.18
C LEU A 727 -10.52 18.91 18.02
N PHE A 728 -9.98 17.89 17.37
CA PHE A 728 -10.61 17.26 16.20
C PHE A 728 -11.97 16.65 16.53
N ASP A 729 -12.05 15.84 17.59
CA ASP A 729 -13.29 15.16 17.99
C ASP A 729 -14.37 16.15 18.48
N ARG A 730 -13.95 17.22 19.18
CA ARG A 730 -14.86 18.29 19.60
C ARG A 730 -15.38 19.11 18.42
N LEU A 731 -14.49 19.53 17.52
CA LEU A 731 -14.86 20.31 16.34
C LEU A 731 -15.72 19.50 15.37
N ALA A 732 -15.45 18.20 15.18
CA ALA A 732 -16.28 17.35 14.33
C ALA A 732 -17.73 17.30 14.83
N ARG A 733 -17.94 17.08 16.13
CA ARG A 733 -19.27 17.11 16.75
C ARG A 733 -19.92 18.48 16.67
N PHE A 734 -19.15 19.54 16.92
CA PHE A 734 -19.60 20.93 16.79
C PHE A 734 -20.08 21.26 15.38
N TYR A 735 -19.26 21.01 14.35
CA TYR A 735 -19.60 21.28 12.96
C TYR A 735 -20.77 20.43 12.47
N LEU A 736 -20.84 19.15 12.88
CA LEU A 736 -21.96 18.28 12.54
C LEU A 736 -23.27 18.79 13.14
N ALA A 737 -23.26 19.15 14.43
CA ALA A 737 -24.44 19.69 15.09
C ALA A 737 -24.90 21.00 14.45
N ILE A 738 -23.99 21.94 14.21
CA ILE A 738 -24.29 23.19 13.50
C ILE A 738 -24.87 22.89 12.12
N GLY A 739 -24.26 21.97 11.37
CA GLY A 739 -24.74 21.57 10.04
C GLY A 739 -26.17 21.01 10.08
N ILE A 740 -26.47 20.11 11.02
CA ILE A 740 -27.81 19.52 11.20
C ILE A 740 -28.82 20.58 11.65
N THR A 741 -28.48 21.41 12.63
CA THR A 741 -29.35 22.49 13.10
C THR A 741 -29.69 23.46 11.98
N LEU A 742 -28.69 23.89 11.20
CA LEU A 742 -28.91 24.75 10.03
C LEU A 742 -29.74 24.06 8.95
N LEU A 743 -29.56 22.74 8.74
CA LEU A 743 -30.37 21.97 7.78
C LEU A 743 -31.84 21.91 8.21
N ILE A 744 -32.12 21.61 9.49
CA ILE A 744 -33.48 21.56 10.05
C ILE A 744 -34.16 22.92 9.97
N ILE A 745 -33.43 24.00 10.24
CA ILE A 745 -33.95 25.37 10.12
C ILE A 745 -34.27 25.73 8.66
N GLN A 746 -33.54 25.15 7.71
CA GLN A 746 -33.71 25.44 6.28
C GLN A 746 -34.85 24.62 5.63
N LEU A 747 -35.17 23.45 6.20
CA LEU A 747 -36.29 22.60 5.79
C LEU A 747 -37.61 23.19 6.31
#